data_AF-A9GIM7-F1
#
_entry.id   AF-A9GIM7-F1
#
_cell.length_a   1.000
_cell.length_b   1.000
_cell.length_c   1.000
_cell.angle_alpha   90.00
_cell.angle_beta   90.00
_cell.angle_gamma   90.00
#
_symmetry.space_group_name_H-M   'P 1'
#
loop_
_entity.id
_entity.type
_entity.pdbx_description
1 polymer ?
#
loop_
_entity_poly.entity_id
_entity_poly.type
_entity_poly.pdbx_seq_one_letter_code
_entity_poly.pdbx_strand_id
1 'polypeptide(L)'
;MKPRLALVASTSALALAGCAAEATPVPVEALAQSGRSAFVCLAIDRPDPDKPGVMRSLPITDCSYGTVESSTDYEVDAKDGGRATLPHLYGLVTQTSHGEVAVVDLTTESSHIVDRDTGTPAPSFLPVGAQPVDIVATPGGTASFVAVAEPGRAGIYALPSAKVLPREGCPVPTLSSWPACSLPSAPGEMLLLADPPDADGNVRSSCDAGLPPYDVEPTPPGDPGAFVDDVCATSNGSLAMEGGGRQKLLVTLPDLGGFVVIDAQTLLEHEDYKDGGFKECKVERWVPLQVSLPPAAPPDEPPPGDVSPDDVSCSQPAIAASPEQAFDKPRPAGLALSGDRLFIADLDAPVIHVVDLPTPCEPRELPPLLPASTLDPGRVVTTRRLAVSLASPPEFNRYLYAVDAGDGSVMVFDVSDGASSRSPLSRENPDWNPFQPPDRIRLPAPVRDLAIVQREVPRSLPATGVVPRGIRCSPLPELKTCDSSVTSCDLETLYRTSTDRDSGAGPLKLRGTFAYMALTNGQVAIVDIDDLDAACRGPERQSVRAGCAADASPSSPPLETSGEASCNVVLPHAVRSESYIVASDGSGQLEPGVQGLPILYDRSGAVVPLSGESPKMRATFPPEGSAPDLALAVGVQREAIASSDSAESELDERGLVLRSGGPQHALTMNLEDPRVHIANETWNVTYEGVLTSITRASVAFDENLHLRGADARFCRRGVQSLTSVKAQLKAAGVPEGEAETRAEQLADFAQITSELPDEDATYWTSVDPAVCSFDTCNAKYGSVITSRPALRIVEAYEDHLELERTDEVEFAACCFAGSVQLGIRAGGQWVVRSNGAGFLHHVIADPEGGYCRNSCDTRLSRFNGRVVHTPRDGRVTDGDVGAFINPMFRFAVTGGVPEQDMQFRFTTQGAFTPLALDLADISDTAELQPQAIQLVPATGQLAVTDGSVQGLFLLSSRDVTVTRRYR
;
A
#
# COMPACT_ATOMS: atom_id res chain seq x y z
N MET A 1 -8.00 -64.07 -12.84
CA MET A 1 -9.07 -65.07 -12.99
C MET A 1 -10.28 -64.41 -13.65
N LYS A 2 -10.78 -65.00 -14.75
CA LYS A 2 -12.11 -64.71 -15.36
C LYS A 2 -13.20 -65.55 -14.64
N PRO A 3 -14.49 -65.19 -14.74
CA PRO A 3 -15.39 -65.72 -15.81
C PRO A 3 -16.26 -64.60 -16.46
N ARG A 4 -16.56 -64.54 -17.78
CA ARG A 4 -17.54 -65.29 -18.65
C ARG A 4 -18.95 -65.33 -18.04
N LEU A 5 -20.11 -65.04 -18.68
CA LEU A 5 -20.63 -64.90 -20.06
C LEU A 5 -22.03 -64.23 -19.89
N ALA A 6 -22.58 -63.41 -20.79
CA ALA A 6 -23.52 -63.88 -21.81
C ALA A 6 -23.96 -62.73 -22.75
N LEU A 7 -24.00 -63.06 -24.03
CA LEU A 7 -24.42 -62.25 -25.17
C LEU A 7 -25.92 -62.50 -25.42
N VAL A 8 -26.74 -61.45 -25.50
CA VAL A 8 -28.05 -61.50 -26.16
C VAL A 8 -28.11 -60.33 -27.13
N ALA A 9 -28.22 -60.69 -28.42
CA ALA A 9 -28.44 -59.77 -29.51
C ALA A 9 -29.94 -59.41 -29.58
N SER A 10 -30.24 -58.12 -29.58
CA SER A 10 -31.54 -57.59 -30.02
C SER A 10 -31.28 -56.47 -31.01
N THR A 11 -31.47 -56.79 -32.28
CA THR A 11 -31.60 -55.86 -33.40
C THR A 11 -32.72 -54.86 -33.14
N SER A 12 -32.44 -53.55 -33.14
CA SER A 12 -33.47 -52.51 -33.28
C SER A 12 -32.88 -51.25 -33.92
N ALA A 13 -33.51 -50.91 -35.05
CA ALA A 13 -33.46 -49.73 -35.91
C ALA A 13 -32.52 -48.56 -35.58
N LEU A 14 -31.72 -48.18 -36.58
CA LEU A 14 -31.15 -46.84 -36.72
C LEU A 14 -32.26 -45.78 -36.67
N ALA A 15 -32.23 -44.92 -35.64
CA ALA A 15 -32.71 -43.55 -35.73
C ALA A 15 -31.49 -42.64 -35.54
N LEU A 16 -31.08 -41.95 -36.61
CA LEU A 16 -30.12 -40.84 -36.55
C LEU A 16 -30.79 -39.68 -35.80
N ALA A 17 -30.72 -39.69 -34.47
CA ALA A 17 -30.94 -38.50 -33.66
C ALA A 17 -29.59 -37.80 -33.55
N GLY A 18 -29.39 -36.74 -34.33
CA GLY A 18 -28.27 -35.83 -34.13
C GLY A 18 -28.45 -35.16 -32.76
N CYS A 19 -27.53 -35.43 -31.84
CA CYS A 19 -27.37 -34.61 -30.64
C CYS A 19 -26.86 -33.23 -31.08
N ALA A 20 -27.76 -32.34 -31.47
CA ALA A 20 -27.47 -30.92 -31.37
C ALA A 20 -27.47 -30.62 -29.87
N ALA A 21 -26.28 -30.56 -29.26
CA ALA A 21 -26.15 -29.86 -28.00
C ALA A 21 -26.69 -28.45 -28.26
N GLU A 22 -27.72 -28.02 -27.51
CA GLU A 22 -28.09 -26.62 -27.47
C GLU A 22 -26.81 -25.84 -27.22
N ALA A 23 -26.43 -24.99 -28.18
CA ALA A 23 -25.33 -24.08 -27.99
C ALA A 23 -25.71 -23.23 -26.78
N THR A 24 -25.06 -23.47 -25.64
CA THR A 24 -25.16 -22.58 -24.49
C THR A 24 -24.79 -21.20 -25.01
N PRO A 25 -25.71 -20.22 -25.01
CA PRO A 25 -25.39 -18.88 -25.45
C PRO A 25 -24.28 -18.38 -24.55
N VAL A 26 -23.08 -18.22 -25.13
CA VAL A 26 -21.98 -17.56 -24.44
C VAL A 26 -22.40 -16.09 -24.41
N PRO A 27 -22.63 -15.49 -23.22
CA PRO A 27 -22.91 -14.06 -23.14
C PRO A 27 -21.74 -13.32 -23.79
N VAL A 28 -22.04 -12.49 -24.78
CA VAL A 28 -21.03 -11.62 -25.39
C VAL A 28 -20.78 -10.49 -24.40
N GLU A 29 -19.60 -10.51 -23.78
CA GLU A 29 -19.21 -9.55 -22.76
C GLU A 29 -18.77 -8.26 -23.44
N ALA A 30 -19.57 -7.22 -23.25
CA ALA A 30 -19.47 -6.00 -24.04
C ALA A 30 -18.24 -5.17 -23.64
N LEU A 31 -17.78 -5.20 -22.39
CA LEU A 31 -16.66 -4.36 -21.92
C LEU A 31 -15.35 -5.12 -21.61
N ALA A 32 -15.08 -6.21 -22.32
CA ALA A 32 -13.86 -6.99 -22.13
C ALA A 32 -12.59 -6.21 -22.51
N GLN A 33 -11.55 -6.26 -21.67
CA GLN A 33 -10.29 -5.52 -21.86
C GLN A 33 -10.43 -3.99 -21.88
N SER A 34 -11.26 -3.48 -20.96
CA SER A 34 -11.42 -2.04 -20.75
C SER A 34 -10.12 -1.40 -20.27
N GLY A 35 -9.70 -0.34 -20.97
CA GLY A 35 -8.52 0.47 -20.68
C GLY A 35 -8.87 1.74 -19.92
N ARG A 36 -8.35 2.89 -20.36
CA ARG A 36 -8.66 4.21 -19.80
C ARG A 36 -10.11 4.63 -20.08
N SER A 37 -10.64 5.53 -19.26
CA SER A 37 -11.96 6.13 -19.47
C SER A 37 -11.92 7.65 -19.43
N ALA A 38 -12.96 8.30 -19.96
CA ALA A 38 -13.22 9.74 -19.83
C ALA A 38 -14.72 9.98 -19.66
N PHE A 39 -15.13 11.16 -19.21
CA PHE A 39 -16.54 11.45 -18.92
C PHE A 39 -17.00 12.73 -19.59
N VAL A 40 -18.22 12.72 -20.12
CA VAL A 40 -18.87 13.88 -20.73
C VAL A 40 -20.30 14.02 -20.20
N CYS A 41 -20.75 15.26 -20.05
CA CYS A 41 -22.12 15.59 -19.66
C CYS A 41 -22.89 16.10 -20.89
N LEU A 42 -23.97 15.41 -21.26
CA LEU A 42 -24.73 15.71 -22.48
C LEU A 42 -26.21 15.85 -22.17
N ALA A 43 -26.86 16.81 -22.81
CA ALA A 43 -28.30 17.00 -22.79
C ALA A 43 -28.87 16.95 -24.22
N ILE A 44 -30.10 16.48 -24.38
CA ILE A 44 -30.81 16.53 -25.67
C ILE A 44 -32.05 17.41 -25.54
N ASP A 45 -31.96 18.64 -26.05
CA ASP A 45 -33.07 19.58 -26.08
C ASP A 45 -34.03 19.21 -27.23
N ARG A 46 -35.35 19.34 -27.03
CA ARG A 46 -36.39 19.10 -28.05
C ARG A 46 -37.27 20.34 -28.24
N PRO A 47 -36.74 21.39 -28.89
CA PRO A 47 -37.49 22.64 -29.13
C PRO A 47 -38.71 22.45 -30.03
N ASP A 48 -38.68 21.43 -30.89
CA ASP A 48 -39.81 20.96 -31.68
C ASP A 48 -40.01 19.45 -31.39
N PRO A 49 -41.13 19.03 -30.80
CA PRO A 49 -41.36 17.63 -30.44
C PRO A 49 -41.47 16.70 -31.66
N ASP A 50 -41.71 17.26 -32.86
CA ASP A 50 -41.82 16.50 -34.11
C ASP A 50 -40.48 16.38 -34.86
N LYS A 51 -39.39 16.97 -34.33
CA LYS A 51 -38.04 16.90 -34.90
C LYS A 51 -37.07 16.14 -34.00
N PRO A 52 -35.97 15.61 -34.56
CA PRO A 52 -34.88 15.06 -33.76
C PRO A 52 -34.36 16.09 -32.76
N GLY A 53 -34.06 15.65 -31.55
CA GLY A 53 -33.52 16.51 -30.51
C GLY A 53 -32.13 17.05 -30.86
N VAL A 54 -31.82 18.24 -30.35
CA VAL A 54 -30.54 18.92 -30.51
C VAL A 54 -29.67 18.61 -29.29
N MET A 55 -28.52 17.97 -29.51
CA MET A 55 -27.58 17.70 -28.43
C MET A 55 -26.84 18.96 -28.01
N ARG A 56 -26.71 19.13 -26.71
CA ARG A 56 -25.94 20.19 -26.07
C ARG A 56 -24.93 19.57 -25.11
N SER A 57 -23.66 19.87 -25.33
CA SER A 57 -22.58 19.57 -24.39
C SER A 57 -22.64 20.52 -23.20
N LEU A 58 -22.36 20.00 -22.02
CA LEU A 58 -22.40 20.73 -20.77
C LEU A 58 -21.12 20.52 -19.95
N PRO A 59 -20.75 21.50 -19.11
CA PRO A 59 -19.77 21.27 -18.06
C PRO A 59 -20.08 19.99 -17.29
N ILE A 60 -19.05 19.19 -17.00
CA ILE A 60 -19.24 17.91 -16.29
C ILE A 60 -19.97 18.08 -14.95
N THR A 61 -19.82 19.25 -14.31
CA THR A 61 -20.47 19.60 -13.03
C THR A 61 -21.98 19.82 -13.13
N ASP A 62 -22.54 19.97 -14.33
CA ASP A 62 -23.98 20.15 -14.54
C ASP A 62 -24.73 18.81 -14.47
N CYS A 63 -24.02 17.69 -14.68
CA CYS A 63 -24.54 16.36 -14.46
C CYS A 63 -24.57 16.03 -12.97
N SER A 64 -25.57 15.26 -12.55
CA SER A 64 -25.77 14.90 -11.14
C SER A 64 -25.96 13.40 -10.95
N TYR A 65 -26.25 12.99 -9.72
CA TYR A 65 -26.59 11.61 -9.35
C TYR A 65 -27.98 11.14 -9.79
N GLY A 66 -28.77 11.99 -10.43
CA GLY A 66 -30.10 11.63 -10.91
C GLY A 66 -30.06 10.36 -11.77
N THR A 67 -31.11 9.55 -11.70
CA THR A 67 -31.28 8.38 -12.55
C THR A 67 -32.59 8.42 -13.30
N VAL A 68 -32.61 7.83 -14.50
CA VAL A 68 -33.80 7.60 -15.33
C VAL A 68 -33.88 6.16 -15.80
N GLU A 69 -35.09 5.71 -16.12
CA GLU A 69 -35.31 4.34 -16.60
C GLU A 69 -34.70 4.09 -17.99
N SER A 70 -34.63 5.11 -18.84
CA SER A 70 -34.24 5.01 -20.25
C SER A 70 -33.18 6.03 -20.67
N SER A 71 -32.27 5.63 -21.56
CA SER A 71 -31.22 6.48 -22.14
C SER A 71 -31.74 7.60 -23.05
N THR A 72 -33.04 7.59 -23.38
CA THR A 72 -33.68 8.62 -24.22
C THR A 72 -34.47 9.67 -23.43
N ASP A 73 -34.55 9.52 -22.11
CA ASP A 73 -35.38 10.37 -21.24
C ASP A 73 -34.56 11.50 -20.59
N TYR A 74 -34.52 12.65 -21.23
CA TYR A 74 -33.78 13.84 -20.78
C TYR A 74 -34.66 14.83 -20.00
N GLU A 75 -35.89 14.46 -19.64
CA GLU A 75 -36.89 15.31 -19.00
C GLU A 75 -36.99 16.71 -19.67
N VAL A 76 -37.65 16.80 -20.83
CA VAL A 76 -37.75 18.08 -21.55
C VAL A 76 -38.88 18.96 -21.02
N ASP A 77 -38.58 20.23 -20.68
CA ASP A 77 -39.59 21.20 -20.27
C ASP A 77 -40.12 21.97 -21.48
N ALA A 78 -41.36 21.64 -21.89
CA ALA A 78 -42.06 22.35 -22.95
C ALA A 78 -42.27 23.84 -22.67
N LYS A 79 -42.25 24.27 -21.40
CA LYS A 79 -42.39 25.69 -21.01
C LYS A 79 -41.09 26.46 -21.15
N ASP A 80 -39.95 25.78 -21.11
CA ASP A 80 -38.62 26.34 -21.36
C ASP A 80 -38.16 26.05 -22.79
N GLY A 81 -39.08 26.13 -23.76
CA GLY A 81 -38.77 25.93 -25.17
C GLY A 81 -38.23 24.54 -25.51
N GLY A 82 -38.61 23.51 -24.75
CA GLY A 82 -38.20 22.13 -24.98
C GLY A 82 -36.81 21.79 -24.46
N ARG A 83 -36.22 22.62 -23.60
CA ARG A 83 -34.90 22.38 -23.00
C ARG A 83 -34.92 21.15 -22.08
N ALA A 84 -33.87 20.32 -22.14
CA ALA A 84 -33.68 19.20 -21.23
C ALA A 84 -33.35 19.71 -19.82
N THR A 85 -34.09 19.23 -18.82
CA THR A 85 -33.86 19.53 -17.39
C THR A 85 -32.99 18.48 -16.72
N LEU A 86 -32.84 17.29 -17.32
CA LEU A 86 -31.98 16.23 -16.80
C LEU A 86 -30.87 15.88 -17.82
N PRO A 87 -29.66 16.44 -17.66
CA PRO A 87 -28.51 16.01 -18.45
C PRO A 87 -27.99 14.64 -18.01
N HIS A 88 -27.49 13.86 -18.97
CA HIS A 88 -26.94 12.53 -18.75
C HIS A 88 -25.42 12.55 -18.71
N LEU A 89 -24.86 11.74 -17.80
CA LEU A 89 -23.44 11.52 -17.64
C LEU A 89 -23.02 10.27 -18.42
N TYR A 90 -22.15 10.44 -19.41
CA TYR A 90 -21.63 9.33 -20.20
C TYR A 90 -20.17 9.04 -19.87
N GLY A 91 -19.86 7.77 -19.63
CA GLY A 91 -18.50 7.23 -19.55
C GLY A 91 -18.06 6.70 -20.92
N LEU A 92 -16.95 7.21 -21.42
CA LEU A 92 -16.27 6.74 -22.62
C LEU A 92 -15.13 5.82 -22.20
N VAL A 93 -15.20 4.54 -22.53
CA VAL A 93 -14.25 3.52 -22.04
C VAL A 93 -13.53 2.87 -23.22
N THR A 94 -12.21 3.03 -23.29
CA THR A 94 -11.39 2.42 -24.35
C THR A 94 -11.41 0.89 -24.25
N GLN A 95 -11.51 0.21 -25.38
CA GLN A 95 -11.48 -1.25 -25.49
C GLN A 95 -10.20 -1.65 -26.24
N THR A 96 -9.23 -2.18 -25.49
CA THR A 96 -7.85 -2.34 -25.99
C THR A 96 -7.68 -3.50 -26.98
N SER A 97 -8.52 -4.53 -26.91
CA SER A 97 -8.55 -5.66 -27.85
C SER A 97 -9.10 -5.30 -29.23
N HIS A 98 -10.11 -4.42 -29.27
CA HIS A 98 -10.91 -4.14 -30.47
C HIS A 98 -10.55 -2.82 -31.13
N GLY A 99 -9.86 -1.93 -30.41
CA GLY A 99 -9.52 -0.63 -30.94
C GLY A 99 -10.70 0.34 -31.00
N GLU A 100 -11.55 0.26 -29.99
CA GLU A 100 -12.84 0.96 -29.93
C GLU A 100 -13.01 1.73 -28.62
N VAL A 101 -14.06 2.56 -28.55
CA VAL A 101 -14.51 3.25 -27.34
C VAL A 101 -15.96 2.90 -27.10
N ALA A 102 -16.21 2.22 -25.98
CA ALA A 102 -17.54 1.96 -25.49
C ALA A 102 -18.14 3.20 -24.84
N VAL A 103 -19.44 3.42 -25.05
CA VAL A 103 -20.19 4.55 -24.47
C VAL A 103 -21.17 3.99 -23.45
N VAL A 104 -21.02 4.40 -22.20
CA VAL A 104 -21.81 3.92 -21.06
C VAL A 104 -22.60 5.08 -20.47
N ASP A 105 -23.92 5.03 -20.52
CA ASP A 105 -24.82 5.97 -19.87
C ASP A 105 -24.88 5.68 -18.36
N LEU A 106 -24.22 6.52 -17.57
CA LEU A 106 -24.15 6.41 -16.12
C LEU A 106 -25.37 7.03 -15.43
N THR A 107 -26.33 7.58 -16.17
CA THR A 107 -27.56 8.20 -15.65
C THR A 107 -28.75 7.24 -15.76
N THR A 108 -28.61 6.12 -16.47
CA THR A 108 -29.70 5.15 -16.64
C THR A 108 -29.73 4.08 -15.56
N GLU A 109 -30.92 3.52 -15.28
CA GLU A 109 -31.12 2.35 -14.41
C GLU A 109 -31.09 1.02 -15.19
N SER A 110 -31.31 1.06 -16.50
CA SER A 110 -31.28 -0.10 -17.37
C SER A 110 -30.67 0.24 -18.73
N SER A 111 -30.10 -0.76 -19.42
CA SER A 111 -29.51 -0.59 -20.77
C SER A 111 -28.40 0.47 -20.86
N HIS A 112 -27.45 0.40 -19.92
CA HIS A 112 -26.40 1.39 -19.77
C HIS A 112 -25.40 1.47 -20.95
N ILE A 113 -25.19 0.37 -21.68
CA ILE A 113 -24.26 0.36 -22.81
C ILE A 113 -25.01 0.85 -24.04
N VAL A 114 -24.53 1.95 -24.61
CA VAL A 114 -25.12 2.55 -25.80
C VAL A 114 -24.64 1.76 -27.03
N ASP A 115 -25.56 1.01 -27.63
CA ASP A 115 -25.32 0.32 -28.90
C ASP A 115 -25.35 1.31 -30.07
N ARG A 116 -24.27 1.37 -30.84
CA ARG A 116 -24.14 2.29 -31.97
C ARG A 116 -24.88 1.87 -33.22
N ASP A 117 -25.15 0.58 -33.38
CA ASP A 117 -25.75 -0.07 -34.54
C ASP A 117 -26.59 -1.26 -34.08
N THR A 118 -27.85 -0.95 -33.80
CA THR A 118 -28.89 -1.95 -33.47
C THR A 118 -29.11 -3.02 -34.55
N GLY A 119 -28.55 -2.83 -35.76
CA GLY A 119 -28.57 -3.81 -36.84
C GLY A 119 -27.53 -4.92 -36.69
N THR A 120 -26.51 -4.72 -35.85
CA THR A 120 -25.50 -5.73 -35.51
C THR A 120 -25.86 -6.47 -34.22
N PRO A 121 -25.78 -7.82 -34.18
CA PRO A 121 -25.92 -8.54 -32.92
C PRO A 121 -24.74 -8.21 -31.99
N ALA A 122 -25.06 -7.84 -30.74
CA ALA A 122 -24.17 -7.33 -29.68
C ALA A 122 -23.86 -5.82 -29.78
N PRO A 123 -23.55 -5.14 -28.65
CA PRO A 123 -23.27 -3.72 -28.65
C PRO A 123 -22.09 -3.38 -29.55
N SER A 124 -22.30 -2.45 -30.48
CA SER A 124 -21.26 -1.89 -31.33
C SER A 124 -20.69 -0.60 -30.74
N PHE A 125 -19.39 -0.38 -30.87
CA PHE A 125 -18.66 0.72 -30.25
C PHE A 125 -18.05 1.69 -31.27
N LEU A 126 -17.46 2.78 -30.78
CA LEU A 126 -16.86 3.82 -31.63
C LEU A 126 -15.45 3.39 -32.05
N PRO A 127 -15.17 3.17 -33.35
CA PRO A 127 -13.84 2.74 -33.79
C PRO A 127 -12.83 3.89 -33.71
N VAL A 128 -11.69 3.65 -33.07
CA VAL A 128 -10.62 4.65 -32.87
C VAL A 128 -9.24 4.17 -33.33
N GLY A 129 -9.04 2.86 -33.54
CA GLY A 129 -7.78 2.28 -34.01
C GLY A 129 -7.24 1.23 -33.04
N ALA A 130 -6.40 0.29 -33.51
CA ALA A 130 -6.25 -1.04 -32.90
C ALA A 130 -5.59 -1.10 -31.50
N GLN A 131 -5.08 0.01 -30.97
CA GLN A 131 -4.40 0.08 -29.66
C GLN A 131 -4.61 1.44 -28.96
N PRO A 132 -5.82 1.73 -28.44
CA PRO A 132 -6.05 2.92 -27.65
C PRO A 132 -5.28 2.82 -26.33
N VAL A 133 -4.48 3.83 -26.01
CA VAL A 133 -3.64 3.85 -24.79
C VAL A 133 -4.13 4.86 -23.76
N ASP A 134 -4.81 5.92 -24.21
CA ASP A 134 -5.36 6.94 -23.32
C ASP A 134 -6.55 7.68 -23.95
N ILE A 135 -7.39 8.28 -23.10
CA ILE A 135 -8.53 9.10 -23.51
C ILE A 135 -8.74 10.25 -22.54
N VAL A 136 -8.96 11.46 -23.06
CA VAL A 136 -9.28 12.66 -22.28
C VAL A 136 -10.51 13.36 -22.86
N ALA A 137 -11.32 13.99 -22.01
CA ALA A 137 -12.49 14.77 -22.42
C ALA A 137 -12.31 16.25 -22.05
N THR A 138 -12.91 17.14 -22.83
CA THR A 138 -12.91 18.57 -22.52
C THR A 138 -13.82 18.89 -21.33
N PRO A 139 -13.48 19.88 -20.48
CA PRO A 139 -14.28 20.23 -19.29
C PRO A 139 -15.73 20.56 -19.61
N GLY A 140 -15.99 21.21 -20.74
CA GLY A 140 -17.34 21.52 -21.24
C GLY A 140 -18.01 20.38 -22.01
N GLY A 141 -17.36 19.22 -22.13
CA GLY A 141 -17.91 18.04 -22.79
C GLY A 141 -18.12 18.17 -24.30
N THR A 142 -17.48 19.14 -24.96
CA THR A 142 -17.62 19.37 -26.42
C THR A 142 -16.97 18.26 -27.24
N ALA A 143 -15.81 17.75 -26.81
CA ALA A 143 -15.10 16.69 -27.50
C ALA A 143 -14.31 15.80 -26.53
N SER A 144 -13.91 14.62 -27.02
CA SER A 144 -12.92 13.75 -26.38
C SER A 144 -11.81 13.40 -27.36
N PHE A 145 -10.63 13.07 -26.85
CA PHE A 145 -9.45 12.77 -27.66
C PHE A 145 -8.87 11.43 -27.23
N VAL A 146 -8.58 10.55 -28.19
CA VAL A 146 -8.08 9.21 -27.94
C VAL A 146 -6.68 9.08 -28.54
N ALA A 147 -5.70 8.70 -27.72
CA ALA A 147 -4.35 8.38 -28.14
C ALA A 147 -4.29 6.93 -28.58
N VAL A 148 -3.71 6.68 -29.75
CA VAL A 148 -3.64 5.35 -30.35
C VAL A 148 -2.19 5.03 -30.71
N ALA A 149 -1.70 3.91 -30.19
CA ALA A 149 -0.32 3.41 -30.35
C ALA A 149 -0.18 2.36 -31.47
N GLU A 150 -1.15 2.26 -32.38
CA GLU A 150 -1.14 1.29 -33.48
C GLU A 150 0.16 1.41 -34.31
N PRO A 151 0.96 0.34 -34.46
CA PRO A 151 2.20 0.39 -35.23
C PRO A 151 1.96 0.85 -36.67
N GLY A 152 2.62 1.94 -37.06
CA GLY A 152 2.46 2.57 -38.39
C GLY A 152 1.23 3.48 -38.53
N ARG A 153 0.37 3.56 -37.52
CA ARG A 153 -0.78 4.50 -37.44
C ARG A 153 -0.90 5.14 -36.05
N ALA A 154 0.25 5.46 -35.45
CA ALA A 154 0.30 6.18 -34.20
C ALA A 154 -0.27 7.59 -34.38
N GLY A 155 -1.18 8.01 -33.51
CA GLY A 155 -1.89 9.28 -33.68
C GLY A 155 -2.94 9.58 -32.63
N ILE A 156 -3.70 10.64 -32.88
CA ILE A 156 -4.79 11.11 -32.02
C ILE A 156 -6.07 11.16 -32.84
N TYR A 157 -7.14 10.60 -32.30
CA TYR A 157 -8.48 10.66 -32.87
C TYR A 157 -9.35 11.55 -31.99
N ALA A 158 -10.00 12.55 -32.59
CA ALA A 158 -10.95 13.41 -31.91
C ALA A 158 -12.36 12.87 -32.09
N LEU A 159 -13.11 12.78 -30.99
CA LEU A 159 -14.50 12.36 -30.92
C LEU A 159 -15.36 13.57 -30.52
N PRO A 160 -15.92 14.33 -31.49
CA PRO A 160 -16.89 15.36 -31.19
C PRO A 160 -18.10 14.74 -30.47
N SER A 161 -18.46 15.25 -29.30
CA SER A 161 -19.54 14.67 -28.48
C SER A 161 -20.87 14.63 -29.22
N ALA A 162 -21.10 15.58 -30.12
CA ALA A 162 -22.27 15.65 -30.98
C ALA A 162 -22.47 14.38 -31.86
N LYS A 163 -21.40 13.62 -32.12
CA LYS A 163 -21.39 12.37 -32.91
C LYS A 163 -21.30 11.10 -32.03
N VAL A 164 -21.10 11.22 -30.72
CA VAL A 164 -20.85 10.11 -29.78
C VAL A 164 -22.10 9.29 -29.44
N LEU A 165 -23.30 9.86 -29.54
CA LEU A 165 -24.57 9.13 -29.38
C LEU A 165 -25.23 8.79 -30.73
N PRO A 166 -25.92 7.64 -30.85
CA PRO A 166 -26.66 7.28 -32.05
C PRO A 166 -27.84 8.25 -32.25
N ARG A 167 -28.13 8.61 -33.50
CA ARG A 167 -29.28 9.44 -33.88
C ARG A 167 -29.98 8.87 -35.09
N GLU A 168 -31.31 8.90 -35.06
CA GLU A 168 -32.12 8.43 -36.17
C GLU A 168 -31.82 9.22 -37.45
N GLY A 169 -31.59 8.52 -38.56
CA GLY A 169 -31.27 9.12 -39.85
C GLY A 169 -29.82 9.57 -40.03
N CYS A 170 -28.96 9.42 -39.02
CA CYS A 170 -27.56 9.81 -39.09
C CYS A 170 -26.63 8.61 -39.34
N PRO A 171 -25.54 8.78 -40.11
CA PRO A 171 -24.61 7.69 -40.37
C PRO A 171 -23.89 7.26 -39.09
N VAL A 172 -23.69 5.96 -38.92
CA VAL A 172 -22.84 5.42 -37.86
C VAL A 172 -21.40 5.86 -38.12
N PRO A 173 -20.72 6.50 -37.15
CA PRO A 173 -19.33 6.89 -37.29
C PRO A 173 -18.44 5.69 -37.60
N THR A 174 -17.54 5.87 -38.55
CA THR A 174 -16.48 4.92 -38.91
C THR A 174 -15.12 5.51 -38.56
N LEU A 175 -14.06 4.69 -38.59
CA LEU A 175 -12.71 5.17 -38.31
C LEU A 175 -12.31 6.37 -39.18
N SER A 176 -12.77 6.41 -40.44
CA SER A 176 -12.52 7.51 -41.38
C SER A 176 -13.51 8.67 -41.26
N SER A 177 -14.39 8.69 -40.26
CA SER A 177 -15.30 9.82 -40.03
C SER A 177 -14.80 10.77 -38.94
N TRP A 178 -13.76 10.36 -38.20
CA TRP A 178 -13.19 11.15 -37.12
C TRP A 178 -12.13 12.10 -37.63
N PRO A 179 -12.06 13.33 -37.08
CA PRO A 179 -10.87 14.14 -37.20
C PRO A 179 -9.69 13.44 -36.54
N ALA A 180 -8.58 13.28 -37.26
CA ALA A 180 -7.39 12.61 -36.72
C ALA A 180 -6.09 13.20 -37.24
N CYS A 181 -5.00 12.94 -36.53
CA CYS A 181 -3.66 13.31 -36.98
C CYS A 181 -2.64 12.26 -36.54
N SER A 182 -1.57 12.12 -37.32
CA SER A 182 -0.50 11.16 -37.07
C SER A 182 0.61 11.76 -36.21
N LEU A 183 1.16 10.96 -35.29
CA LEU A 183 2.31 11.31 -34.47
C LEU A 183 3.58 10.61 -34.98
N PRO A 184 4.77 11.17 -34.72
CA PRO A 184 6.04 10.59 -35.18
C PRO A 184 6.42 9.29 -34.45
N SER A 185 5.77 8.99 -33.31
CA SER A 185 5.95 7.77 -32.51
C SER A 185 4.64 7.41 -31.82
N ALA A 186 4.57 6.21 -31.22
CA ALA A 186 3.45 5.83 -30.36
C ALA A 186 3.28 6.86 -29.22
N PRO A 187 2.06 7.40 -29.02
CA PRO A 187 1.76 8.26 -27.88
C PRO A 187 1.72 7.46 -26.57
N GLY A 188 2.00 8.14 -25.46
CA GLY A 188 1.74 7.67 -24.10
C GLY A 188 0.48 8.33 -23.51
N GLU A 189 0.56 8.79 -22.27
CA GLU A 189 -0.51 9.55 -21.63
C GLU A 189 -0.72 10.93 -22.24
N MET A 190 -1.97 11.39 -22.15
CA MET A 190 -2.44 12.69 -22.58
C MET A 190 -3.04 13.47 -21.41
N LEU A 191 -2.91 14.79 -21.48
CA LEU A 191 -3.56 15.71 -20.57
C LEU A 191 -4.13 16.89 -21.36
N LEU A 192 -5.33 17.33 -20.98
CA LEU A 192 -5.90 18.55 -21.51
C LEU A 192 -5.56 19.72 -20.59
N LEU A 193 -5.03 20.79 -21.18
CA LEU A 193 -4.63 22.01 -20.48
C LEU A 193 -5.35 23.21 -21.09
N ALA A 194 -5.82 24.11 -20.23
CA ALA A 194 -6.34 25.40 -20.68
C ALA A 194 -5.21 26.42 -20.75
N ASP A 195 -5.04 27.06 -21.90
CA ASP A 195 -4.20 28.24 -22.06
C ASP A 195 -5.06 29.48 -21.76
N PRO A 196 -4.86 30.12 -20.59
CA PRO A 196 -5.76 31.14 -20.09
C PRO A 196 -5.71 32.42 -20.93
N PRO A 197 -6.78 33.22 -20.93
CA PRO A 197 -6.72 34.57 -21.49
C PRO A 197 -5.70 35.44 -20.74
N ASP A 198 -5.15 36.44 -21.42
CA ASP A 198 -4.32 37.47 -20.79
C ASP A 198 -5.16 38.41 -19.89
N ALA A 199 -4.49 39.39 -19.27
CA ALA A 199 -5.15 40.37 -18.39
C ALA A 199 -6.21 41.23 -19.09
N ASP A 200 -6.13 41.36 -20.41
CA ASP A 200 -7.06 42.10 -21.26
C ASP A 200 -8.17 41.19 -21.82
N GLY A 201 -8.18 39.91 -21.45
CA GLY A 201 -9.16 38.91 -21.89
C GLY A 201 -8.81 38.25 -23.23
N ASN A 202 -7.65 38.53 -23.82
CA ASN A 202 -7.28 37.97 -25.11
C ASN A 202 -6.80 36.53 -24.99
N VAL A 203 -7.33 35.68 -25.85
CA VAL A 203 -6.94 34.27 -25.94
C VAL A 203 -6.05 34.08 -27.17
N ARG A 204 -4.86 33.48 -26.99
CA ARG A 204 -3.98 33.18 -28.12
C ARG A 204 -4.57 32.06 -29.00
N SER A 205 -4.44 32.21 -30.31
CA SER A 205 -4.92 31.21 -31.29
C SER A 205 -3.95 30.04 -31.46
N SER A 206 -2.66 30.27 -31.23
CA SER A 206 -1.59 29.25 -31.24
C SER A 206 -0.42 29.72 -30.38
N CYS A 207 0.49 28.81 -30.00
CA CYS A 207 1.65 29.21 -29.20
C CYS A 207 2.62 30.15 -29.93
N ASP A 208 2.61 30.18 -31.27
CA ASP A 208 3.46 31.06 -32.09
C ASP A 208 2.77 32.37 -32.52
N ALA A 209 1.46 32.48 -32.30
CA ALA A 209 0.74 33.72 -32.54
C ALA A 209 1.01 34.71 -31.41
N GLY A 210 1.20 35.99 -31.75
CA GLY A 210 1.05 37.06 -30.76
C GLY A 210 -0.38 37.09 -30.21
N LEU A 211 -0.65 37.92 -29.20
CA LEU A 211 -1.99 38.16 -28.65
C LEU A 211 -2.70 39.24 -29.51
N PRO A 212 -3.51 38.90 -30.54
CA PRO A 212 -4.37 39.91 -31.17
C PRO A 212 -5.51 40.30 -30.21
N PRO A 213 -6.11 41.49 -30.37
CA PRO A 213 -7.33 41.86 -29.66
C PRO A 213 -8.44 40.85 -29.94
N TYR A 214 -9.11 40.41 -28.89
CA TYR A 214 -10.17 39.41 -28.91
C TYR A 214 -11.51 40.03 -29.35
N ASP A 215 -11.92 39.77 -30.59
CA ASP A 215 -13.31 39.93 -31.04
C ASP A 215 -13.95 38.53 -31.11
N VAL A 216 -14.27 37.95 -29.97
CA VAL A 216 -15.38 36.99 -29.92
C VAL A 216 -16.52 37.74 -29.25
N GLU A 217 -17.46 38.24 -30.05
CA GLU A 217 -18.78 38.51 -29.51
C GLU A 217 -19.26 37.19 -28.88
N PRO A 218 -19.48 37.12 -27.56
CA PRO A 218 -20.11 35.95 -26.98
C PRO A 218 -21.47 35.84 -27.64
N THR A 219 -21.65 34.86 -28.53
CA THR A 219 -22.98 34.49 -29.00
C THR A 219 -23.78 34.21 -27.73
N PRO A 220 -24.91 34.91 -27.49
CA PRO A 220 -25.65 34.76 -26.25
C PRO A 220 -25.92 33.27 -25.99
N PRO A 221 -25.77 32.78 -24.74
CA PRO A 221 -26.15 31.42 -24.43
C PRO A 221 -27.64 31.27 -24.72
N GLY A 222 -27.97 30.54 -25.79
CA GLY A 222 -29.34 30.31 -26.21
C GLY A 222 -29.83 31.14 -27.40
N ASP A 223 -29.00 31.48 -28.39
CA ASP A 223 -29.55 31.68 -29.74
C ASP A 223 -29.89 30.30 -30.34
N PRO A 224 -31.18 29.90 -30.37
CA PRO A 224 -31.58 28.59 -30.89
C PRO A 224 -31.38 28.53 -32.41
N GLY A 225 -31.17 29.68 -33.08
CA GLY A 225 -31.14 29.81 -34.54
C GLY A 225 -29.92 29.19 -35.23
N ALA A 226 -28.80 28.96 -34.53
CA ALA A 226 -27.58 28.43 -35.15
C ALA A 226 -27.53 26.89 -35.26
N PHE A 227 -28.42 26.17 -34.57
CA PHE A 227 -28.40 24.70 -34.48
C PHE A 227 -29.60 24.00 -35.14
N VAL A 228 -30.53 24.76 -35.75
CA VAL A 228 -31.83 24.21 -36.20
C VAL A 228 -31.72 23.27 -37.42
N ASP A 229 -30.64 23.34 -38.20
CA ASP A 229 -30.51 22.59 -39.46
C ASP A 229 -29.42 21.48 -39.46
N ASP A 230 -28.62 21.32 -38.40
CA ASP A 230 -27.55 20.30 -38.33
C ASP A 230 -27.97 19.05 -37.53
N VAL A 231 -29.01 18.38 -38.00
CA VAL A 231 -29.65 17.21 -37.35
C VAL A 231 -28.63 16.11 -37.03
N CYS A 232 -27.62 15.94 -37.90
CA CYS A 232 -26.58 14.91 -37.77
C CYS A 232 -25.23 15.42 -37.25
N ALA A 233 -25.17 16.65 -36.75
CA ALA A 233 -23.95 17.22 -36.18
C ALA A 233 -22.73 17.11 -37.11
N THR A 234 -22.88 17.59 -38.34
CA THR A 234 -21.80 17.74 -39.32
C THR A 234 -20.68 18.67 -38.81
N SER A 235 -20.99 19.60 -37.91
CA SER A 235 -19.99 20.41 -37.20
C SER A 235 -19.27 19.60 -36.09
N ASN A 236 -17.95 19.76 -36.00
CA ASN A 236 -17.12 19.10 -34.97
C ASN A 236 -17.12 19.84 -33.61
N GLY A 237 -17.96 20.86 -33.44
CA GLY A 237 -18.03 21.71 -32.25
C GLY A 237 -16.89 22.74 -32.16
N SER A 238 -17.08 23.75 -31.30
CA SER A 238 -16.06 24.76 -30.99
C SER A 238 -15.77 24.78 -29.50
N LEU A 239 -14.52 24.48 -29.14
CA LEU A 239 -14.00 24.50 -27.78
C LEU A 239 -13.95 25.91 -27.19
N ALA A 240 -13.98 26.96 -28.03
CA ALA A 240 -14.03 28.34 -27.58
C ALA A 240 -15.31 28.64 -26.75
N MET A 241 -16.37 27.86 -26.96
CA MET A 241 -17.63 28.01 -26.22
C MET A 241 -17.56 27.55 -24.76
N GLU A 242 -16.50 26.83 -24.35
CA GLU A 242 -16.38 26.31 -22.98
C GLU A 242 -15.91 27.35 -21.95
N GLY A 243 -15.46 28.54 -22.39
CA GLY A 243 -15.20 29.68 -21.49
C GLY A 243 -13.93 29.58 -20.63
N GLY A 244 -13.00 28.68 -20.95
CA GLY A 244 -11.77 28.43 -20.17
C GLY A 244 -10.45 28.91 -20.82
N GLY A 245 -10.50 29.62 -21.94
CA GLY A 245 -9.32 29.89 -22.77
C GLY A 245 -9.13 28.85 -23.88
N ARG A 246 -7.94 28.79 -24.50
CA ARG A 246 -7.66 27.89 -25.62
C ARG A 246 -7.23 26.51 -25.09
N GLN A 247 -7.96 25.46 -25.44
CA GLN A 247 -7.64 24.10 -25.00
C GLN A 247 -6.45 23.53 -25.78
N LYS A 248 -5.48 22.97 -25.05
CA LYS A 248 -4.24 22.36 -25.56
C LYS A 248 -4.16 20.90 -25.10
N LEU A 249 -3.68 20.04 -25.98
CA LEU A 249 -3.36 18.65 -25.68
C LEU A 249 -1.86 18.54 -25.42
N LEU A 250 -1.50 18.09 -24.23
CA LEU A 250 -0.16 17.63 -23.92
C LEU A 250 -0.12 16.11 -24.13
N VAL A 251 0.80 15.62 -24.96
CA VAL A 251 0.91 14.21 -25.30
C VAL A 251 2.34 13.74 -25.14
N THR A 252 2.56 12.74 -24.28
CA THR A 252 3.88 12.13 -24.12
C THR A 252 4.22 11.27 -25.34
N LEU A 253 5.50 11.28 -25.73
CA LEU A 253 6.07 10.47 -26.80
C LEU A 253 7.20 9.62 -26.20
N PRO A 254 6.89 8.46 -25.60
CA PRO A 254 7.85 7.66 -24.82
C PRO A 254 9.10 7.28 -25.61
N ASP A 255 8.95 6.87 -26.88
CA ASP A 255 10.08 6.47 -27.72
C ASP A 255 11.00 7.64 -28.11
N LEU A 256 10.52 8.87 -28.00
CA LEU A 256 11.29 10.09 -28.29
C LEU A 256 11.79 10.80 -27.02
N GLY A 257 11.44 10.30 -25.83
CA GLY A 257 11.91 10.85 -24.55
C GLY A 257 11.44 12.28 -24.27
N GLY A 258 10.20 12.61 -24.66
CA GLY A 258 9.66 13.96 -24.48
C GLY A 258 8.14 14.01 -24.61
N PHE A 259 7.60 15.23 -24.69
CA PHE A 259 6.18 15.45 -24.95
C PHE A 259 5.95 16.57 -25.96
N VAL A 260 4.79 16.55 -26.61
CA VAL A 260 4.32 17.58 -27.53
C VAL A 260 3.13 18.33 -26.95
N VAL A 261 2.98 19.59 -27.34
CA VAL A 261 1.78 20.41 -27.13
C VAL A 261 1.11 20.64 -28.47
N ILE A 262 -0.17 20.30 -28.57
CA ILE A 262 -0.99 20.39 -29.78
C ILE A 262 -2.23 21.23 -29.48
N ASP A 263 -2.64 22.07 -30.43
CA ASP A 263 -3.89 22.83 -30.32
C ASP A 263 -5.10 21.93 -30.55
N ALA A 264 -5.91 21.71 -29.51
CA ALA A 264 -7.03 20.76 -29.54
C ALA A 264 -8.11 21.17 -30.55
N GLN A 265 -8.34 22.49 -30.69
CA GLN A 265 -9.31 23.01 -31.65
C GLN A 265 -8.85 22.86 -33.10
N THR A 266 -7.55 23.06 -33.39
CA THR A 266 -6.98 22.82 -34.72
C THR A 266 -7.20 21.36 -35.14
N LEU A 267 -7.08 20.40 -34.22
CA LEU A 267 -7.36 18.98 -34.51
C LEU A 267 -8.82 18.75 -34.96
N LEU A 268 -9.78 19.50 -34.42
CA LEU A 268 -11.20 19.38 -34.77
C LEU A 268 -11.57 20.09 -36.10
N GLU A 269 -10.94 21.22 -36.39
CA GLU A 269 -11.39 22.15 -37.45
C GLU A 269 -10.50 22.17 -38.70
N HIS A 270 -9.25 21.73 -38.61
CA HIS A 270 -8.34 21.84 -39.75
C HIS A 270 -8.69 20.83 -40.85
N GLU A 271 -8.74 21.30 -42.10
CA GLU A 271 -9.15 20.51 -43.28
C GLU A 271 -8.30 19.25 -43.48
N ASP A 272 -7.01 19.29 -43.10
CA ASP A 272 -6.11 18.14 -43.21
C ASP A 272 -6.43 16.98 -42.28
N TYR A 273 -7.22 17.21 -41.24
CA TYR A 273 -7.57 16.22 -40.22
C TYR A 273 -9.01 15.73 -40.34
N LYS A 274 -9.91 16.53 -40.90
CA LYS A 274 -11.33 16.18 -41.08
C LYS A 274 -11.52 14.89 -41.88
N ASP A 275 -12.66 14.23 -41.67
CA ASP A 275 -13.14 13.07 -42.43
C ASP A 275 -12.08 11.97 -42.63
N GLY A 276 -11.39 11.58 -41.55
CA GLY A 276 -10.37 10.52 -41.59
C GLY A 276 -9.03 10.97 -42.13
N GLY A 277 -8.81 12.28 -42.25
CA GLY A 277 -7.50 12.87 -42.44
C GLY A 277 -6.53 12.32 -41.38
N PHE A 278 -5.34 11.90 -41.82
CA PHE A 278 -4.33 11.32 -40.93
C PHE A 278 -2.93 11.85 -41.30
N LYS A 279 -2.87 13.16 -41.55
CA LYS A 279 -1.60 13.87 -41.75
C LYS A 279 -0.90 14.12 -40.41
N GLU A 280 0.38 14.46 -40.47
CA GLU A 280 1.18 14.81 -39.29
C GLU A 280 0.51 15.88 -38.45
N CYS A 281 0.40 15.64 -37.14
CA CYS A 281 -0.14 16.60 -36.20
C CYS A 281 0.68 17.90 -36.21
N LYS A 282 0.00 19.04 -36.22
CA LYS A 282 0.63 20.35 -36.06
C LYS A 282 1.05 20.53 -34.60
N VAL A 283 2.31 20.20 -34.33
CA VAL A 283 2.96 20.40 -33.02
C VAL A 283 3.24 21.89 -32.80
N GLU A 284 2.76 22.45 -31.70
CA GLU A 284 3.05 23.84 -31.32
C GLU A 284 4.32 23.92 -30.47
N ARG A 285 4.54 22.96 -29.57
CA ARG A 285 5.77 22.85 -28.77
C ARG A 285 6.22 21.40 -28.71
N TRP A 286 7.53 21.18 -28.83
CA TRP A 286 8.20 19.93 -28.51
C TRP A 286 9.12 20.17 -27.33
N VAL A 287 9.00 19.35 -26.29
CA VAL A 287 9.79 19.45 -25.07
C VAL A 287 10.53 18.12 -24.85
N PRO A 288 11.82 18.04 -25.22
CA PRO A 288 12.63 16.90 -24.87
C PRO A 288 12.92 16.92 -23.36
N LEU A 289 12.75 15.79 -22.69
CA LEU A 289 13.01 15.68 -21.27
C LEU A 289 14.51 15.45 -21.01
N GLN A 290 15.00 15.98 -19.90
CA GLN A 290 16.40 15.90 -19.53
C GLN A 290 16.55 15.14 -18.22
N VAL A 291 17.44 14.15 -18.23
CA VAL A 291 17.79 13.43 -17.01
C VAL A 291 18.99 14.12 -16.37
N SER A 292 18.73 14.89 -15.31
CA SER A 292 19.78 15.54 -14.51
C SER A 292 19.86 14.89 -13.13
N LEU A 293 20.73 13.87 -13.05
CA LEU A 293 21.09 13.27 -11.76
C LEU A 293 22.16 14.12 -11.07
N PRO A 294 22.05 14.37 -9.76
CA PRO A 294 23.19 14.86 -9.02
C PRO A 294 24.35 13.87 -9.17
N PRO A 295 25.62 14.32 -9.15
CA PRO A 295 26.73 13.40 -9.06
C PRO A 295 26.49 12.47 -7.87
N ALA A 296 26.71 11.17 -8.07
CA ALA A 296 26.54 10.18 -7.00
C ALA A 296 27.24 10.73 -5.75
N ALA A 297 26.47 10.93 -4.68
CA ALA A 297 27.06 11.31 -3.42
C ALA A 297 28.10 10.22 -3.08
N PRO A 298 29.32 10.58 -2.65
CA PRO A 298 30.14 9.60 -1.97
C PRO A 298 29.28 8.98 -0.85
N PRO A 299 29.39 7.67 -0.58
CA PRO A 299 28.57 7.01 0.43
C PRO A 299 28.57 7.88 1.69
N ASP A 300 27.38 8.29 2.14
CA ASP A 300 27.23 9.18 3.27
C ASP A 300 28.06 8.63 4.43
N GLU A 301 28.93 9.49 4.99
CA GLU A 301 29.55 9.19 6.27
C GLU A 301 28.41 8.88 7.24
N PRO A 302 28.47 7.75 7.98
CA PRO A 302 27.41 7.38 8.90
C PRO A 302 27.06 8.56 9.81
N PRO A 303 25.78 8.71 10.21
CA PRO A 303 25.33 9.86 10.98
C PRO A 303 26.28 10.12 12.15
N PRO A 304 26.61 11.39 12.47
CA PRO A 304 27.57 11.72 13.51
C PRO A 304 26.99 11.31 14.86
N GLY A 305 27.32 10.09 15.28
CA GLY A 305 27.03 9.53 16.57
C GLY A 305 28.10 8.50 16.88
N ASP A 306 29.09 8.91 17.68
CA ASP A 306 29.98 8.16 18.61
C ASP A 306 30.42 6.70 18.34
N VAL A 307 30.21 6.12 17.16
CA VAL A 307 30.66 4.77 16.85
C VAL A 307 32.00 4.89 16.13
N SER A 308 33.07 4.63 16.88
CA SER A 308 34.42 4.48 16.33
C SER A 308 34.40 3.40 15.24
N PRO A 309 35.14 3.53 14.13
CA PRO A 309 35.33 2.46 13.14
C PRO A 309 35.84 1.13 13.73
N ASP A 310 36.36 1.16 14.97
CA ASP A 310 36.81 0.00 15.74
C ASP A 310 35.70 -0.66 16.59
N ASP A 311 34.46 -0.17 16.53
CA ASP A 311 33.36 -0.69 17.36
C ASP A 311 32.70 -1.91 16.70
N VAL A 312 33.24 -3.09 17.00
CA VAL A 312 32.82 -4.42 16.48
C VAL A 312 31.41 -4.85 16.96
N SER A 313 30.65 -3.97 17.62
CA SER A 313 29.38 -4.30 18.27
C SER A 313 28.20 -4.51 17.32
N CYS A 314 28.22 -3.86 16.15
CA CYS A 314 27.22 -4.04 15.10
C CYS A 314 27.88 -4.02 13.71
N SER A 315 27.15 -4.48 12.69
CA SER A 315 27.60 -4.41 11.30
C SER A 315 26.69 -3.52 10.47
N GLN A 316 27.27 -2.77 9.54
CA GLN A 316 26.53 -1.99 8.57
C GLN A 316 26.17 -2.87 7.36
N PRO A 317 24.94 -2.78 6.82
CA PRO A 317 24.60 -3.48 5.60
C PRO A 317 25.54 -3.05 4.48
N ALA A 318 25.94 -4.00 3.63
CA ALA A 318 26.73 -3.70 2.44
C ALA A 318 26.02 -2.60 1.62
N ILE A 319 26.62 -1.43 1.51
CA ILE A 319 26.17 -0.44 0.53
C ILE A 319 26.54 -1.03 -0.83
N ALA A 320 25.54 -1.53 -1.56
CA ALA A 320 25.73 -1.92 -2.94
C ALA A 320 26.27 -0.69 -3.69
N ALA A 321 27.39 -0.85 -4.39
CA ALA A 321 27.91 0.18 -5.26
C ALA A 321 26.77 0.62 -6.19
N SER A 322 26.49 1.94 -6.22
CA SER A 322 25.53 2.50 -7.17
C SER A 322 25.84 1.92 -8.54
N PRO A 323 24.87 1.29 -9.23
CA PRO A 323 25.06 0.92 -10.62
C PRO A 323 25.56 2.16 -11.34
N GLU A 324 26.63 2.03 -12.13
CA GLU A 324 26.92 3.02 -13.17
C GLU A 324 25.66 3.05 -14.05
N GLN A 325 24.75 4.00 -13.78
CA GLN A 325 23.45 4.06 -14.42
C GLN A 325 23.64 4.57 -15.85
N ALA A 326 23.92 3.64 -16.75
CA ALA A 326 23.76 3.87 -18.18
C ALA A 326 22.27 3.69 -18.50
N PHE A 327 21.52 4.79 -18.50
CA PHE A 327 20.24 4.88 -19.20
C PHE A 327 20.46 5.66 -20.50
N ASP A 328 19.92 5.15 -21.61
CA ASP A 328 20.17 5.73 -22.94
C ASP A 328 19.37 7.01 -23.19
N LYS A 329 18.10 7.03 -22.78
CA LYS A 329 17.15 8.14 -22.97
C LYS A 329 15.99 8.06 -21.97
N PRO A 330 15.36 9.19 -21.61
CA PRO A 330 14.15 9.19 -20.82
C PRO A 330 13.00 8.50 -21.58
N ARG A 331 12.08 7.89 -20.83
CA ARG A 331 10.87 7.25 -21.36
C ARG A 331 9.66 7.67 -20.52
N PRO A 332 9.02 8.80 -20.86
CA PRO A 332 7.89 9.32 -20.08
C PRO A 332 6.72 8.34 -20.03
N ALA A 333 6.04 8.29 -18.88
CA ALA A 333 4.87 7.45 -18.64
C ALA A 333 3.74 8.25 -17.97
N GLY A 334 3.52 8.05 -16.67
CA GLY A 334 2.45 8.68 -15.90
C GLY A 334 2.58 10.20 -15.79
N LEU A 335 1.45 10.91 -15.88
CA LEU A 335 1.33 12.36 -15.74
C LEU A 335 0.53 12.73 -14.48
N ALA A 336 0.94 13.80 -13.81
CA ALA A 336 0.16 14.43 -12.75
C ALA A 336 0.32 15.96 -12.79
N LEU A 337 -0.78 16.70 -12.71
CA LEU A 337 -0.77 18.17 -12.73
C LEU A 337 -1.28 18.72 -11.40
N SER A 338 -0.57 19.69 -10.84
CA SER A 338 -1.04 20.48 -9.68
C SER A 338 -0.70 21.96 -9.88
N GLY A 339 -1.73 22.78 -10.10
CA GLY A 339 -1.53 24.19 -10.43
C GLY A 339 -0.82 24.32 -11.78
N ASP A 340 0.30 25.04 -11.78
CA ASP A 340 1.20 25.25 -12.91
C ASP A 340 2.32 24.21 -13.00
N ARG A 341 2.38 23.21 -12.10
CA ARG A 341 3.45 22.20 -12.10
C ARG A 341 2.96 20.86 -12.64
N LEU A 342 3.58 20.40 -13.71
CA LEU A 342 3.41 19.08 -14.29
C LEU A 342 4.53 18.15 -13.81
N PHE A 343 4.15 16.96 -13.38
CA PHE A 343 5.05 15.88 -13.00
C PHE A 343 4.91 14.76 -14.03
N ILE A 344 6.05 14.21 -14.48
CA ILE A 344 6.10 13.16 -15.49
C ILE A 344 7.00 12.03 -14.98
N ALA A 345 6.42 10.85 -14.82
CA ALA A 345 7.14 9.64 -14.44
C ALA A 345 7.99 9.15 -15.60
N ASP A 346 9.09 8.46 -15.28
CA ASP A 346 9.99 7.85 -16.26
C ASP A 346 10.21 6.37 -15.96
N LEU A 347 10.02 5.52 -16.98
CA LEU A 347 10.13 4.06 -16.88
C LEU A 347 11.57 3.55 -16.94
N ASP A 348 12.48 4.30 -17.56
CA ASP A 348 13.84 3.87 -17.87
C ASP A 348 14.88 4.66 -17.05
N ALA A 349 14.57 5.89 -16.63
CA ALA A 349 15.42 6.74 -15.82
C ALA A 349 14.90 6.91 -14.38
N PRO A 350 15.78 6.99 -13.37
CA PRO A 350 15.38 7.15 -11.97
C PRO A 350 15.12 8.61 -11.62
N VAL A 351 14.20 9.23 -12.36
CA VAL A 351 13.76 10.61 -12.17
C VAL A 351 12.25 10.71 -12.31
N ILE A 352 11.67 11.72 -11.66
CA ILE A 352 10.35 12.24 -12.02
C ILE A 352 10.59 13.65 -12.54
N HIS A 353 10.30 13.89 -13.80
CA HIS A 353 10.47 15.21 -14.40
C HIS A 353 9.47 16.18 -13.79
N VAL A 354 9.93 17.39 -13.50
CA VAL A 354 9.11 18.48 -13.00
C VAL A 354 9.14 19.57 -14.06
N VAL A 355 7.98 19.94 -14.58
CA VAL A 355 7.85 20.96 -15.62
C VAL A 355 6.94 22.06 -15.11
N ASP A 356 7.48 23.28 -15.08
CA ASP A 356 6.73 24.50 -14.85
C ASP A 356 5.97 24.87 -16.13
N LEU A 357 4.67 25.07 -15.99
CA LEU A 357 3.70 25.36 -17.05
C LEU A 357 2.91 26.62 -16.69
N PRO A 358 3.56 27.81 -16.62
CA PRO A 358 2.83 29.07 -16.41
C PRO A 358 1.75 29.27 -17.49
N THR A 359 2.05 28.81 -18.72
CA THR A 359 1.07 28.49 -19.75
C THR A 359 1.50 27.21 -20.46
N PRO A 360 0.57 26.48 -21.12
CA PRO A 360 0.93 25.29 -21.92
C PRO A 360 1.92 25.59 -23.05
N CYS A 361 2.05 26.85 -23.46
CA CYS A 361 2.92 27.29 -24.55
C CYS A 361 4.35 27.66 -24.13
N GLU A 362 4.61 27.75 -22.82
CA GLU A 362 5.90 28.15 -22.25
C GLU A 362 6.40 27.12 -21.22
N PRO A 363 6.52 25.83 -21.59
CA PRO A 363 6.97 24.80 -20.68
C PRO A 363 8.45 24.99 -20.32
N ARG A 364 8.77 24.86 -19.04
CA ARG A 364 10.14 24.92 -18.52
C ARG A 364 10.41 23.76 -17.58
N GLU A 365 11.28 22.85 -17.99
CA GLU A 365 11.75 21.78 -17.11
C GLU A 365 12.57 22.35 -15.95
N LEU A 366 12.21 21.93 -14.74
CA LEU A 366 12.87 22.22 -13.47
C LEU A 366 13.69 20.98 -13.03
N PRO A 367 14.56 21.10 -12.02
CA PRO A 367 15.25 19.93 -11.47
C PRO A 367 14.27 18.81 -11.08
N PRO A 368 14.51 17.56 -11.51
CA PRO A 368 13.56 16.46 -11.31
C PRO A 368 13.54 15.96 -9.86
N LEU A 369 12.50 15.26 -9.44
CA LEU A 369 12.55 14.48 -8.19
C LEU A 369 13.35 13.18 -8.43
N LEU A 370 13.87 12.61 -7.35
CA LEU A 370 14.82 11.49 -7.38
C LEU A 370 14.22 10.28 -6.65
N PRO A 371 13.48 9.41 -7.36
CA PRO A 371 13.11 8.09 -6.84
C PRO A 371 14.35 7.32 -6.35
N ALA A 372 14.29 6.84 -5.12
CA ALA A 372 15.37 6.10 -4.47
C ALA A 372 14.78 5.07 -3.51
N SER A 373 15.62 4.17 -2.99
CA SER A 373 15.21 3.11 -2.06
C SER A 373 16.10 3.10 -0.82
N THR A 374 15.53 3.42 0.35
CA THR A 374 16.29 3.39 1.62
C THR A 374 16.66 1.97 2.04
N LEU A 375 15.86 0.97 1.66
CA LEU A 375 16.16 -0.44 1.95
C LEU A 375 17.21 -1.05 1.03
N ASP A 376 17.35 -0.52 -0.18
CA ASP A 376 18.27 -1.01 -1.19
C ASP A 376 18.82 0.18 -1.99
N PRO A 377 19.80 0.92 -1.43
CA PRO A 377 20.31 2.15 -2.04
C PRO A 377 20.95 1.94 -3.41
N GLY A 378 21.41 0.72 -3.72
CA GLY A 378 21.97 0.38 -5.04
C GLY A 378 20.92 0.09 -6.10
N ARG A 379 19.63 0.02 -5.76
CA ARG A 379 18.58 -0.26 -6.73
C ARG A 379 18.25 0.96 -7.57
N VAL A 380 18.24 0.79 -8.89
CA VAL A 380 17.65 1.79 -9.81
C VAL A 380 16.14 1.78 -9.62
N VAL A 381 15.57 2.91 -9.20
CA VAL A 381 14.14 3.05 -8.97
C VAL A 381 13.54 3.91 -10.07
N THR A 382 12.67 3.33 -10.91
CA THR A 382 11.93 4.06 -11.95
C THR A 382 10.44 4.13 -11.59
N THR A 383 9.69 5.00 -12.26
CA THR A 383 8.30 5.29 -11.90
C THR A 383 7.36 5.14 -13.09
N ARG A 384 6.12 4.69 -12.83
CA ARG A 384 5.16 4.42 -13.92
C ARG A 384 3.87 5.24 -13.88
N ARG A 385 3.39 5.59 -12.69
CA ARG A 385 2.13 6.30 -12.46
C ARG A 385 2.33 7.33 -11.36
N LEU A 386 1.64 8.45 -11.49
CA LEU A 386 1.72 9.58 -10.58
C LEU A 386 0.31 10.05 -10.20
N ALA A 387 0.16 10.55 -8.98
CA ALA A 387 -0.95 11.44 -8.63
C ALA A 387 -0.45 12.51 -7.65
N VAL A 388 -1.00 13.71 -7.72
CA VAL A 388 -0.59 14.83 -6.86
C VAL A 388 -1.78 15.39 -6.11
N SER A 389 -1.60 15.66 -4.82
CA SER A 389 -2.66 16.25 -3.99
C SER A 389 -2.79 17.75 -4.27
N LEU A 390 -4.00 18.26 -4.09
CA LEU A 390 -4.20 19.71 -4.01
C LEU A 390 -3.60 20.25 -2.71
N ALA A 391 -3.26 21.53 -2.71
CA ALA A 391 -2.79 22.22 -1.52
C ALA A 391 -3.90 22.24 -0.46
N SER A 392 -3.66 21.61 0.69
CA SER A 392 -4.68 21.44 1.73
C SER A 392 -4.43 22.41 2.91
N PRO A 393 -5.37 23.32 3.25
CA PRO A 393 -5.24 24.21 4.40
C PRO A 393 -5.14 23.47 5.75
N PRO A 394 -4.51 24.07 6.78
CA PRO A 394 -3.96 25.42 6.81
C PRO A 394 -2.51 25.53 6.30
N GLU A 395 -1.79 24.42 6.18
CA GLU A 395 -0.36 24.41 5.84
C GLU A 395 -0.12 24.49 4.33
N PHE A 396 -1.16 24.24 3.52
CA PHE A 396 -1.10 24.23 2.05
C PHE A 396 -0.10 23.21 1.49
N ASN A 397 0.16 22.14 2.24
CA ASN A 397 1.07 21.08 1.81
C ASN A 397 0.52 20.37 0.56
N ARG A 398 1.45 19.98 -0.32
CA ARG A 398 1.18 19.22 -1.54
C ARG A 398 2.10 18.01 -1.61
N TYR A 399 1.52 16.86 -1.90
CA TYR A 399 2.24 15.60 -1.94
C TYR A 399 2.05 14.92 -3.30
N LEU A 400 3.16 14.53 -3.90
CA LEU A 400 3.18 13.70 -5.11
C LEU A 400 3.36 12.25 -4.70
N TYR A 401 2.50 11.37 -5.19
CA TYR A 401 2.56 9.93 -5.01
C TYR A 401 3.04 9.30 -6.31
N ALA A 402 4.10 8.49 -6.25
CA ALA A 402 4.71 7.87 -7.41
C ALA A 402 4.82 6.36 -7.24
N VAL A 403 4.29 5.61 -8.21
CA VAL A 403 4.36 4.14 -8.20
C VAL A 403 5.71 3.69 -8.75
N ASP A 404 6.46 2.96 -7.92
CA ASP A 404 7.68 2.24 -8.30
C ASP A 404 7.35 1.22 -9.40
N ALA A 405 8.02 1.33 -10.55
CA ALA A 405 7.76 0.45 -11.68
C ALA A 405 8.22 -1.00 -11.44
N GLY A 406 9.15 -1.22 -10.52
CA GLY A 406 9.73 -2.53 -10.20
C GLY A 406 8.82 -3.37 -9.30
N ASP A 407 8.53 -2.91 -8.08
CA ASP A 407 7.75 -3.68 -7.09
C ASP A 407 6.31 -3.17 -6.88
N GLY A 408 5.93 -2.04 -7.50
CA GLY A 408 4.59 -1.46 -7.38
C GLY A 408 4.28 -0.83 -6.02
N SER A 409 5.30 -0.59 -5.18
CA SER A 409 5.19 0.25 -3.99
C SER A 409 5.02 1.73 -4.37
N VAL A 410 4.60 2.58 -3.44
CA VAL A 410 4.32 3.99 -3.68
C VAL A 410 5.26 4.88 -2.87
N MET A 411 6.09 5.66 -3.53
CA MET A 411 6.89 6.73 -2.91
C MET A 411 6.05 8.00 -2.78
N VAL A 412 6.32 8.79 -1.75
CA VAL A 412 5.65 10.09 -1.54
C VAL A 412 6.71 11.19 -1.53
N PHE A 413 6.46 12.29 -2.23
CA PHE A 413 7.34 13.45 -2.25
C PHE A 413 6.58 14.66 -1.75
N ASP A 414 7.22 15.49 -0.94
CA ASP A 414 6.73 16.83 -0.64
C ASP A 414 7.04 17.75 -1.82
N VAL A 415 5.99 18.26 -2.46
CA VAL A 415 6.05 19.17 -3.61
C VAL A 415 5.39 20.52 -3.28
N SER A 416 5.25 20.84 -1.99
CA SER A 416 4.75 22.12 -1.50
C SER A 416 5.57 23.30 -2.02
N ASP A 417 5.01 24.51 -1.99
CA ASP A 417 5.77 25.71 -2.36
C ASP A 417 6.92 25.92 -1.36
N GLY A 418 8.15 25.96 -1.87
CA GLY A 418 9.36 26.09 -1.04
C GLY A 418 9.95 24.77 -0.54
N ALA A 419 9.35 23.62 -0.85
CA ALA A 419 9.96 22.32 -0.59
C ALA A 419 11.32 22.21 -1.30
N SER A 420 12.36 21.80 -0.56
CA SER A 420 13.73 21.71 -1.07
C SER A 420 14.23 20.28 -1.26
N SER A 421 13.57 19.30 -0.62
CA SER A 421 13.90 17.89 -0.78
C SER A 421 13.48 17.38 -2.15
N ARG A 422 14.37 16.62 -2.81
CA ARG A 422 14.08 15.91 -4.06
C ARG A 422 13.87 14.42 -3.84
N SER A 423 14.06 13.94 -2.61
CA SER A 423 13.98 12.52 -2.25
C SER A 423 12.59 12.16 -1.70
N PRO A 424 12.19 10.88 -1.74
CA PRO A 424 10.96 10.44 -1.09
C PRO A 424 10.95 10.78 0.40
N LEU A 425 9.78 11.09 0.94
CA LEU A 425 9.55 11.28 2.36
C LEU A 425 9.82 9.98 3.10
N SER A 426 10.66 10.05 4.12
CA SER A 426 10.82 8.98 5.09
C SER A 426 9.80 9.15 6.20
N ARG A 427 9.24 8.05 6.66
CA ARG A 427 8.49 7.98 7.92
C ARG A 427 9.37 8.45 9.07
N GLU A 428 8.76 9.13 10.04
CA GLU A 428 9.45 9.70 11.21
C GLU A 428 10.03 8.61 12.13
N ASN A 429 9.26 7.55 12.39
CA ASN A 429 9.63 6.44 13.29
C ASN A 429 9.59 5.08 12.58
N PRO A 430 10.53 4.81 11.65
CA PRO A 430 10.54 3.57 10.87
C PRO A 430 10.83 2.32 11.73
N ASP A 431 11.43 2.48 12.90
CA ASP A 431 11.68 1.38 13.86
C ASP A 431 10.39 0.85 14.49
N TRP A 432 9.31 1.65 14.54
CA TRP A 432 8.03 1.20 15.10
C TRP A 432 7.35 0.16 14.22
N ASN A 433 7.57 0.22 12.91
CA ASN A 433 7.04 -0.75 11.95
C ASN A 433 8.08 -1.08 10.88
N PRO A 434 9.05 -1.97 11.24
CA PRO A 434 10.13 -2.37 10.35
C PRO A 434 9.70 -3.30 9.22
N PHE A 435 8.46 -3.79 9.23
CA PHE A 435 7.89 -4.56 8.11
C PHE A 435 7.61 -3.69 6.89
N GLN A 436 7.51 -2.38 7.13
CA GLN A 436 7.23 -1.40 6.10
C GLN A 436 8.49 -0.59 5.77
N PRO A 437 8.92 -0.55 4.49
CA PRO A 437 9.96 0.35 4.06
C PRO A 437 9.75 1.81 4.55
N PRO A 438 10.80 2.54 4.94
CA PRO A 438 10.65 3.91 5.48
C PRO A 438 10.18 4.94 4.46
N ASP A 439 10.56 4.77 3.20
CA ASP A 439 10.49 5.76 2.12
C ASP A 439 9.31 5.56 1.15
N ARG A 440 8.45 4.60 1.44
CA ARG A 440 7.38 4.16 0.54
C ARG A 440 6.27 3.43 1.29
N ILE A 441 5.13 3.28 0.64
CA ILE A 441 3.99 2.47 1.05
C ILE A 441 4.02 1.16 0.25
N ARG A 442 4.00 0.02 0.93
CA ARG A 442 4.00 -1.32 0.35
C ARG A 442 2.68 -1.96 0.77
N LEU A 443 1.97 -2.46 -0.22
CA LEU A 443 0.66 -3.07 -0.07
C LEU A 443 0.77 -4.58 -0.38
N PRO A 444 -0.24 -5.38 0.00
CA PRO A 444 -0.23 -6.82 -0.24
C PRO A 444 -0.10 -7.22 -1.72
N ALA A 445 -0.49 -6.31 -2.62
CA ALA A 445 -0.32 -6.46 -4.06
C ALA A 445 0.21 -5.15 -4.68
N PRO A 446 0.94 -5.22 -5.82
CA PRO A 446 1.41 -4.04 -6.55
C PRO A 446 0.28 -3.06 -6.90
N VAL A 447 0.52 -1.76 -6.73
CA VAL A 447 -0.41 -0.69 -7.13
C VAL A 447 -0.38 -0.51 -8.64
N ARG A 448 -1.49 -0.74 -9.32
CA ARG A 448 -1.60 -0.59 -10.78
C ARG A 448 -1.83 0.85 -11.21
N ASP A 449 -2.71 1.55 -10.50
CA ASP A 449 -3.04 2.96 -10.74
C ASP A 449 -3.51 3.62 -9.43
N LEU A 450 -3.50 4.94 -9.35
CA LEU A 450 -3.99 5.65 -8.16
C LEU A 450 -4.68 6.96 -8.50
N ALA A 451 -5.56 7.39 -7.61
CA ALA A 451 -6.23 8.69 -7.68
C ALA A 451 -6.24 9.35 -6.30
N ILE A 452 -6.15 10.67 -6.25
CA ILE A 452 -6.29 11.45 -5.01
C ILE A 452 -7.65 12.12 -5.00
N VAL A 453 -8.37 11.96 -3.90
CA VAL A 453 -9.72 12.50 -3.72
C VAL A 453 -9.74 13.40 -2.49
N GLN A 454 -10.20 14.62 -2.69
CA GLN A 454 -10.51 15.56 -1.60
C GLN A 454 -12.01 15.60 -1.36
N ARG A 455 -12.42 15.52 -0.10
CA ARG A 455 -13.82 15.39 0.30
C ARG A 455 -14.04 15.92 1.70
N GLU A 456 -15.11 16.69 1.93
CA GLU A 456 -15.31 17.30 3.26
C GLU A 456 -16.65 16.99 3.95
N VAL A 457 -17.73 16.70 3.21
CA VAL A 457 -19.07 16.41 3.79
C VAL A 457 -19.42 17.29 5.01
N PRO A 458 -19.42 18.62 4.84
CA PRO A 458 -19.55 19.54 5.96
C PRO A 458 -20.92 19.37 6.66
N ARG A 459 -20.93 19.48 8.00
CA ARG A 459 -22.17 19.41 8.80
C ARG A 459 -22.83 20.77 8.92
N SER A 460 -24.16 20.79 8.85
CA SER A 460 -24.94 21.99 9.13
C SER A 460 -24.99 22.28 10.62
N LEU A 461 -24.80 23.53 10.99
CA LEU A 461 -24.98 24.01 12.35
C LEU A 461 -26.44 23.83 12.81
N PRO A 462 -26.72 23.15 13.93
CA PRO A 462 -28.09 22.94 14.39
C PRO A 462 -28.86 24.24 14.64
N ALA A 463 -28.17 25.28 15.14
CA ALA A 463 -28.79 26.55 15.50
C ALA A 463 -29.06 27.50 14.32
N THR A 464 -28.24 27.44 13.26
CA THR A 464 -28.27 28.43 12.15
C THR A 464 -28.50 27.82 10.77
N GLY A 465 -28.31 26.51 10.62
CA GLY A 465 -28.30 25.82 9.33
C GLY A 465 -27.08 26.12 8.45
N VAL A 466 -26.14 26.96 8.89
CA VAL A 466 -24.92 27.28 8.14
C VAL A 466 -24.01 26.05 8.06
N VAL A 467 -23.39 25.83 6.91
CA VAL A 467 -22.56 24.65 6.61
C VAL A 467 -21.11 25.09 6.43
N PRO A 468 -20.33 25.23 7.52
CA PRO A 468 -18.93 25.64 7.44
C PRO A 468 -18.05 24.54 6.82
N ARG A 469 -17.03 24.96 6.07
CA ARG A 469 -16.05 24.11 5.38
C ARG A 469 -14.63 24.29 5.94
N GLY A 470 -13.75 23.33 5.69
CA GLY A 470 -12.36 23.24 6.16
C GLY A 470 -12.20 22.99 7.67
N ILE A 471 -13.24 22.59 8.40
CA ILE A 471 -13.19 22.55 9.87
C ILE A 471 -12.57 21.24 10.37
N ARG A 472 -11.38 21.29 10.98
CA ARG A 472 -10.77 20.13 11.63
C ARG A 472 -11.48 19.78 12.94
N CYS A 473 -11.55 18.50 13.26
CA CYS A 473 -12.08 18.05 14.55
C CYS A 473 -11.12 18.43 15.68
N SER A 474 -11.65 18.79 16.85
CA SER A 474 -10.85 19.07 18.04
C SER A 474 -11.33 18.24 19.23
N PRO A 475 -10.46 17.43 19.86
CA PRO A 475 -10.83 16.59 21.00
C PRO A 475 -10.73 17.31 22.36
N LEU A 476 -10.43 18.61 22.36
CA LEU A 476 -10.16 19.37 23.59
C LEU A 476 -11.41 19.50 24.49
N PRO A 477 -11.44 18.92 25.70
CA PRO A 477 -12.66 18.84 26.52
C PRO A 477 -13.20 20.21 26.97
N GLU A 478 -12.39 21.26 26.97
CA GLU A 478 -12.77 22.62 27.35
C GLU A 478 -13.62 23.36 26.30
N LEU A 479 -13.67 22.87 25.06
CA LEU A 479 -14.46 23.48 24.00
C LEU A 479 -15.96 23.27 24.22
N LYS A 480 -16.76 24.27 23.84
CA LYS A 480 -18.22 24.26 23.97
C LYS A 480 -18.86 23.39 22.88
N THR A 481 -19.38 22.25 23.28
CA THR A 481 -20.03 21.28 22.40
C THR A 481 -21.21 21.87 21.63
N CYS A 482 -21.26 21.59 20.32
CA CYS A 482 -22.40 21.92 19.47
C CYS A 482 -23.56 20.93 19.64
N ASP A 483 -24.69 21.39 20.15
CA ASP A 483 -25.95 20.65 20.18
C ASP A 483 -27.15 21.53 19.76
N SER A 484 -28.34 20.96 19.70
CA SER A 484 -29.57 21.68 19.30
C SER A 484 -30.06 22.72 20.32
N SER A 485 -29.51 22.74 21.54
CA SER A 485 -29.90 23.63 22.63
C SER A 485 -28.98 24.86 22.78
N VAL A 486 -27.85 24.87 22.07
CA VAL A 486 -26.80 25.87 22.22
C VAL A 486 -26.79 26.86 21.04
N THR A 487 -26.96 28.16 21.32
CA THR A 487 -26.97 29.23 20.31
C THR A 487 -25.58 29.59 19.74
N SER A 488 -24.50 29.25 20.44
CA SER A 488 -23.12 29.43 19.99
C SER A 488 -22.24 28.31 20.52
N CYS A 489 -21.48 27.63 19.67
CA CYS A 489 -20.63 26.51 20.02
C CYS A 489 -19.34 26.55 19.20
N ASP A 490 -18.36 25.73 19.58
CA ASP A 490 -17.10 25.60 18.85
C ASP A 490 -17.28 24.56 17.73
N LEU A 491 -17.12 24.98 16.48
CA LEU A 491 -17.50 24.21 15.28
C LEU A 491 -16.74 22.89 15.16
N GLU A 492 -15.53 22.86 15.69
CA GLU A 492 -14.63 21.71 15.72
C GLU A 492 -15.23 20.54 16.51
N THR A 493 -16.15 20.81 17.43
CA THR A 493 -16.82 19.79 18.26
C THR A 493 -17.90 19.01 17.52
N LEU A 494 -18.42 19.52 16.38
CA LEU A 494 -19.46 18.88 15.56
C LEU A 494 -19.04 17.51 15.01
N TYR A 495 -17.74 17.27 14.95
CA TYR A 495 -17.13 16.09 14.34
C TYR A 495 -16.56 15.11 15.36
N ARG A 496 -16.71 15.38 16.66
CA ARG A 496 -16.29 14.43 17.70
C ARG A 496 -17.01 13.10 17.56
N THR A 497 -16.27 12.03 17.79
CA THR A 497 -16.80 10.67 17.86
C THR A 497 -17.84 10.59 18.98
N SER A 498 -19.02 10.05 18.70
CA SER A 498 -20.00 9.76 19.75
C SER A 498 -19.49 8.65 20.67
N THR A 499 -20.00 8.58 21.90
CA THR A 499 -19.67 7.51 22.86
C THR A 499 -19.96 6.11 22.29
N ASP A 500 -21.04 5.98 21.52
CA ASP A 500 -21.44 4.74 20.85
C ASP A 500 -20.72 4.50 19.51
N ARG A 501 -19.87 5.44 19.07
CA ARG A 501 -19.06 5.39 17.83
C ARG A 501 -19.86 5.26 16.53
N ASP A 502 -21.15 5.56 16.58
CA ASP A 502 -22.08 5.54 15.45
C ASP A 502 -22.04 6.82 14.60
N SER A 503 -21.41 7.88 15.10
CA SER A 503 -21.34 9.19 14.46
C SER A 503 -20.08 9.96 14.84
N GLY A 504 -19.75 10.97 14.03
CA GLY A 504 -18.55 11.79 14.21
C GLY A 504 -17.38 11.28 13.37
N ALA A 505 -16.16 11.51 13.87
CA ALA A 505 -14.92 10.98 13.33
C ALA A 505 -14.92 9.45 13.40
N GLY A 506 -14.64 8.77 12.28
CA GLY A 506 -14.65 7.30 12.27
C GLY A 506 -13.91 6.69 11.08
N PRO A 507 -13.62 5.37 11.14
CA PRO A 507 -12.85 4.65 10.12
C PRO A 507 -13.41 4.83 8.71
N LEU A 508 -14.73 4.68 8.53
CA LEU A 508 -15.37 4.79 7.22
C LEU A 508 -15.76 6.23 6.85
N LYS A 509 -15.48 7.22 7.70
CA LYS A 509 -15.77 8.63 7.44
C LYS A 509 -14.56 9.28 6.79
N LEU A 510 -14.58 9.35 5.46
CA LEU A 510 -13.51 9.97 4.67
C LEU A 510 -13.74 11.47 4.55
N ARG A 511 -13.18 12.23 5.50
CA ARG A 511 -13.24 13.70 5.55
C ARG A 511 -11.84 14.30 5.51
N GLY A 512 -11.44 14.80 4.35
CA GLY A 512 -10.10 15.29 4.08
C GLY A 512 -9.64 14.90 2.68
N THR A 513 -8.34 14.68 2.54
CA THR A 513 -7.68 14.26 1.29
C THR A 513 -7.13 12.84 1.46
N PHE A 514 -7.47 11.94 0.54
CA PHE A 514 -7.13 10.52 0.60
C PHE A 514 -6.60 10.03 -0.76
N ALA A 515 -5.63 9.12 -0.74
CA ALA A 515 -5.20 8.38 -1.92
C ALA A 515 -5.96 7.05 -2.01
N TYR A 516 -6.49 6.75 -3.19
CA TYR A 516 -7.12 5.49 -3.55
C TYR A 516 -6.19 4.75 -4.50
N MET A 517 -5.72 3.59 -4.08
CA MET A 517 -4.71 2.81 -4.79
C MET A 517 -5.36 1.53 -5.33
N ALA A 518 -5.55 1.47 -6.65
CA ALA A 518 -6.08 0.29 -7.31
C ALA A 518 -4.97 -0.76 -7.43
N LEU A 519 -5.18 -1.92 -6.82
CA LEU A 519 -4.22 -3.00 -6.74
C LEU A 519 -4.44 -4.02 -7.85
N THR A 520 -3.36 -4.69 -8.24
CA THR A 520 -3.38 -5.75 -9.26
C THR A 520 -4.20 -6.98 -8.88
N ASN A 521 -4.58 -7.14 -7.61
CA ASN A 521 -5.41 -8.24 -7.12
C ASN A 521 -6.92 -7.91 -7.07
N GLY A 522 -7.35 -6.78 -7.65
CA GLY A 522 -8.76 -6.38 -7.64
C GLY A 522 -9.21 -5.61 -6.39
N GLN A 523 -8.30 -5.22 -5.50
CA GLN A 523 -8.65 -4.40 -4.35
C GLN A 523 -8.33 -2.92 -4.57
N VAL A 524 -9.02 -2.02 -3.86
CA VAL A 524 -8.66 -0.60 -3.79
C VAL A 524 -8.34 -0.24 -2.34
N ALA A 525 -7.06 0.00 -2.05
CA ALA A 525 -6.60 0.41 -0.72
C ALA A 525 -6.72 1.92 -0.52
N ILE A 526 -7.02 2.35 0.71
CA ILE A 526 -7.15 3.76 1.06
C ILE A 526 -6.00 4.19 1.98
N VAL A 527 -5.37 5.31 1.63
CA VAL A 527 -4.26 5.93 2.36
C VAL A 527 -4.63 7.35 2.76
N ASP A 528 -4.37 7.68 4.02
CA ASP A 528 -4.62 9.03 4.55
C ASP A 528 -3.55 10.00 4.03
N ILE A 529 -3.96 11.15 3.46
CA ILE A 529 -3.03 12.25 3.12
C ILE A 529 -3.18 13.37 4.14
N ASP A 530 -4.41 13.84 4.31
CA ASP A 530 -4.79 14.86 5.27
C ASP A 530 -6.20 14.55 5.77
N ASP A 531 -6.33 13.90 6.93
CA ASP A 531 -7.61 13.58 7.54
C ASP A 531 -8.03 14.69 8.51
N LEU A 532 -9.14 15.37 8.22
CA LEU A 532 -9.69 16.44 9.05
C LEU A 532 -10.24 15.93 10.38
N ASP A 533 -10.43 14.62 10.52
CA ASP A 533 -10.89 13.95 11.73
C ASP A 533 -9.75 13.34 12.56
N ALA A 534 -8.50 13.41 12.08
CA ALA A 534 -7.34 12.76 12.71
C ALA A 534 -7.21 13.05 14.21
N ALA A 535 -7.34 14.31 14.64
CA ALA A 535 -7.16 14.68 16.05
C ALA A 535 -8.22 14.07 17.00
N CYS A 536 -9.39 13.69 16.48
CA CYS A 536 -10.44 13.03 17.26
C CYS A 536 -10.38 11.49 17.18
N ARG A 537 -9.42 10.95 16.43
CA ARG A 537 -9.14 9.52 16.30
C ARG A 537 -7.88 9.16 17.09
N GLY A 538 -8.06 8.56 18.26
CA GLY A 538 -6.94 8.24 19.15
C GLY A 538 -7.38 7.94 20.57
N PRO A 539 -6.44 7.80 21.52
CA PRO A 539 -6.73 7.50 22.92
C PRO A 539 -7.26 8.72 23.67
N GLU A 540 -8.19 8.46 24.61
CA GLU A 540 -8.66 9.46 25.58
C GLU A 540 -7.51 9.95 26.47
N ARG A 541 -6.54 9.08 26.76
CA ARG A 541 -5.33 9.41 27.52
C ARG A 541 -4.10 9.12 26.68
N GLN A 542 -3.43 10.19 26.28
CA GLN A 542 -2.23 10.09 25.46
C GLN A 542 -1.05 9.55 26.28
N SER A 543 -0.20 8.75 25.62
CA SER A 543 1.06 8.28 26.19
C SER A 543 2.08 8.01 25.08
N VAL A 544 3.36 8.10 25.42
CA VAL A 544 4.45 7.75 24.48
C VAL A 544 4.33 6.30 23.99
N ARG A 545 3.84 5.39 24.84
CA ARG A 545 3.61 3.97 24.47
C ARG A 545 2.47 3.76 23.49
N ALA A 546 1.53 4.70 23.42
CA ALA A 546 0.51 4.75 22.38
C ALA A 546 1.00 5.49 21.12
N GLY A 547 2.30 5.85 21.05
CA GLY A 547 2.89 6.59 19.94
C GLY A 547 2.59 8.09 19.94
N CYS A 548 2.09 8.64 21.06
CA CYS A 548 1.83 10.07 21.20
C CYS A 548 3.11 10.86 21.49
N ALA A 549 3.09 12.17 21.27
CA ALA A 549 4.23 13.05 21.54
C ALA A 549 4.69 13.00 23.01
N ALA A 550 5.99 13.20 23.26
CA ALA A 550 6.60 13.04 24.58
C ALA A 550 6.16 14.09 25.62
N ASP A 551 5.67 15.23 25.17
CA ASP A 551 5.11 16.32 25.98
C ASP A 551 3.63 16.12 26.34
N ALA A 552 2.99 15.06 25.83
CA ALA A 552 1.63 14.69 26.21
C ALA A 552 1.56 14.37 27.71
N SER A 553 1.01 15.30 28.50
CA SER A 553 0.95 15.16 29.95
C SER A 553 -0.08 14.10 30.36
N PRO A 554 0.31 13.05 31.11
CA PRO A 554 -0.64 12.06 31.63
C PRO A 554 -1.59 12.63 32.70
N SER A 555 -1.36 13.86 33.17
CA SER A 555 -2.23 14.57 34.13
C SER A 555 -3.29 15.45 33.47
N SER A 556 -3.29 15.58 32.14
CA SER A 556 -4.32 16.30 31.41
C SER A 556 -5.68 15.61 31.55
N PRO A 557 -6.80 16.37 31.50
CA PRO A 557 -8.12 15.77 31.44
C PRO A 557 -8.22 14.83 30.22
N PRO A 558 -9.01 13.74 30.30
CA PRO A 558 -9.25 12.87 29.15
C PRO A 558 -9.76 13.67 27.95
N LEU A 559 -9.22 13.35 26.77
CA LEU A 559 -9.63 13.95 25.51
C LEU A 559 -10.92 13.32 24.99
N GLU A 560 -11.75 14.14 24.35
CA GLU A 560 -13.01 13.72 23.69
C GLU A 560 -12.69 13.09 22.31
N THR A 561 -12.10 11.89 22.33
CA THR A 561 -11.64 11.12 21.16
C THR A 561 -12.46 9.85 20.97
N SER A 562 -12.14 9.06 19.94
CA SER A 562 -12.68 7.70 19.74
C SER A 562 -12.28 6.67 20.82
N GLY A 563 -11.30 6.99 21.67
CA GLY A 563 -10.77 6.09 22.70
C GLY A 563 -9.95 4.91 22.15
N GLU A 564 -9.41 5.05 20.94
CA GLU A 564 -8.58 4.02 20.30
C GLU A 564 -7.22 3.86 20.99
N ALA A 565 -6.59 2.71 20.81
CA ALA A 565 -5.38 2.34 21.56
C ALA A 565 -4.11 3.14 21.21
N SER A 566 -4.08 3.82 20.06
CA SER A 566 -2.88 4.47 19.50
C SER A 566 -3.16 5.89 19.02
N CYS A 567 -2.20 6.80 19.19
CA CYS A 567 -2.22 8.11 18.54
C CYS A 567 -1.96 8.03 17.03
N ASN A 568 -1.42 6.90 16.57
CA ASN A 568 -0.98 6.68 15.20
C ASN A 568 -1.92 5.79 14.39
N VAL A 569 -3.17 5.63 14.84
CA VAL A 569 -4.22 4.98 14.05
C VAL A 569 -4.45 5.74 12.74
N VAL A 570 -4.46 7.07 12.80
CA VAL A 570 -4.50 7.95 11.64
C VAL A 570 -3.13 8.58 11.51
N LEU A 571 -2.41 8.24 10.45
CA LEU A 571 -1.11 8.81 10.12
C LEU A 571 -1.12 9.22 8.64
N PRO A 572 -0.64 10.43 8.30
CA PRO A 572 -0.38 10.79 6.91
C PRO A 572 0.52 9.76 6.24
N HIS A 573 0.24 9.49 4.96
CA HIS A 573 0.98 8.55 4.12
C HIS A 573 0.97 7.11 4.64
N ALA A 574 -0.04 6.72 5.41
CA ALA A 574 -0.22 5.37 5.90
C ALA A 574 -1.58 4.80 5.49
N VAL A 575 -1.66 3.47 5.41
CA VAL A 575 -2.95 2.78 5.17
C VAL A 575 -3.93 3.10 6.29
N ARG A 576 -5.15 3.41 5.89
CA ARG A 576 -6.26 3.72 6.78
C ARG A 576 -6.78 2.44 7.44
N SER A 577 -7.23 2.50 8.68
CA SER A 577 -7.90 1.36 9.35
C SER A 577 -9.35 1.22 8.88
N GLU A 578 -9.81 -0.01 8.67
CA GLU A 578 -11.23 -0.31 8.36
C GLU A 578 -12.14 -0.11 9.59
N SER A 579 -11.61 -0.34 10.78
CA SER A 579 -12.36 -0.37 12.04
C SER A 579 -11.71 0.45 13.14
N TYR A 580 -12.45 0.73 14.22
CA TYR A 580 -11.89 1.36 15.40
C TYR A 580 -10.95 0.38 16.11
N ILE A 581 -9.77 0.86 16.51
CA ILE A 581 -8.80 0.04 17.25
C ILE A 581 -9.06 0.17 18.75
N VAL A 582 -10.16 -0.45 19.19
CA VAL A 582 -10.66 -0.39 20.58
C VAL A 582 -11.31 -1.71 20.98
N ALA A 583 -11.26 -2.06 22.25
CA ALA A 583 -12.10 -3.09 22.84
C ALA A 583 -13.43 -2.48 23.32
N SER A 584 -14.55 -2.80 22.66
CA SER A 584 -15.88 -2.40 23.14
C SER A 584 -16.98 -3.37 22.67
N ASP A 585 -18.10 -3.40 23.39
CA ASP A 585 -19.26 -4.23 23.00
C ASP A 585 -19.82 -3.84 21.62
N GLY A 586 -19.66 -2.58 21.20
CA GLY A 586 -20.16 -2.05 19.92
C GLY A 586 -19.19 -2.19 18.74
N SER A 587 -17.87 -2.13 18.97
CA SER A 587 -16.85 -2.21 17.90
C SER A 587 -16.16 -3.57 17.81
N GLY A 588 -16.46 -4.49 18.73
CA GLY A 588 -15.79 -5.78 18.82
C GLY A 588 -14.42 -5.70 19.52
N GLN A 589 -13.62 -6.74 19.34
CA GLN A 589 -12.31 -6.90 19.99
C GLN A 589 -11.18 -6.62 19.02
N LEU A 590 -10.97 -5.33 18.76
CA LEU A 590 -10.04 -4.85 17.74
C LEU A 590 -8.84 -4.10 18.33
N GLU A 591 -8.78 -3.97 19.66
CA GLU A 591 -7.58 -3.50 20.35
C GLU A 591 -6.51 -4.60 20.36
N PRO A 592 -5.27 -4.30 19.94
CA PRO A 592 -4.16 -5.22 20.04
C PRO A 592 -4.01 -5.74 21.47
N GLY A 593 -3.97 -7.05 21.62
CA GLY A 593 -3.96 -7.72 22.92
C GLY A 593 -3.59 -9.18 22.80
N VAL A 594 -4.01 -9.96 23.80
CA VAL A 594 -3.93 -11.42 23.79
C VAL A 594 -5.30 -12.05 23.98
N GLN A 595 -5.54 -13.21 23.37
CA GLN A 595 -6.79 -13.97 23.59
C GLN A 595 -6.88 -14.52 25.02
N GLY A 596 -5.73 -14.78 25.64
CA GLY A 596 -5.57 -15.22 27.02
C GLY A 596 -4.18 -14.86 27.52
N LEU A 597 -4.03 -14.74 28.84
CA LEU A 597 -2.75 -14.45 29.46
C LEU A 597 -1.71 -15.54 29.16
N PRO A 598 -0.41 -15.21 29.10
CA PRO A 598 0.65 -16.20 28.86
C PRO A 598 0.61 -17.34 29.88
N ILE A 599 0.79 -18.57 29.39
CA ILE A 599 0.85 -19.77 30.23
C ILE A 599 2.22 -20.42 30.08
N LEU A 600 2.88 -20.72 31.21
CA LEU A 600 4.15 -21.44 31.24
C LEU A 600 3.93 -22.96 31.17
N TYR A 601 4.68 -23.62 30.32
CA TYR A 601 4.73 -25.07 30.19
C TYR A 601 6.16 -25.56 30.41
N ASP A 602 6.28 -26.72 31.04
CA ASP A 602 7.56 -27.43 31.14
C ASP A 602 7.94 -28.11 29.81
N ARG A 603 9.12 -28.73 29.79
CA ARG A 603 9.62 -29.47 28.62
C ARG A 603 8.73 -30.65 28.19
N SER A 604 7.90 -31.17 29.09
CA SER A 604 6.94 -32.26 28.80
C SER A 604 5.61 -31.73 28.25
N GLY A 605 5.40 -30.42 28.29
CA GLY A 605 4.16 -29.76 27.90
C GLY A 605 3.13 -29.69 29.03
N ALA A 606 3.51 -29.95 30.29
CA ALA A 606 2.64 -29.76 31.44
C ALA A 606 2.67 -28.30 31.89
N VAL A 607 1.54 -27.78 32.36
CA VAL A 607 1.43 -26.39 32.85
C VAL A 607 2.18 -26.24 34.17
N VAL A 608 3.05 -25.23 34.25
CA VAL A 608 3.76 -24.86 35.48
C VAL A 608 3.01 -23.71 36.15
N PRO A 609 2.55 -23.86 37.40
CA PRO A 609 1.86 -22.80 38.11
C PRO A 609 2.83 -21.65 38.46
N LEU A 610 2.32 -20.43 38.44
CA LEU A 610 3.06 -19.25 38.91
C LEU A 610 3.41 -19.41 40.40
N SER A 611 4.70 -19.38 40.73
CA SER A 611 5.21 -19.51 42.10
C SER A 611 6.51 -18.72 42.30
N GLY A 612 7.03 -18.65 43.52
CA GLY A 612 8.32 -18.01 43.80
C GLY A 612 9.49 -18.65 43.03
N GLU A 613 9.38 -19.94 42.72
CA GLU A 613 10.42 -20.74 42.07
C GLU A 613 10.24 -20.86 40.55
N SER A 614 9.06 -20.52 40.00
CA SER A 614 8.82 -20.56 38.56
C SER A 614 9.33 -19.29 37.86
N PRO A 615 9.76 -19.37 36.60
CA PRO A 615 9.90 -18.19 35.75
C PRO A 615 8.60 -17.39 35.62
N LYS A 616 8.69 -16.06 35.56
CA LYS A 616 7.55 -15.17 35.33
C LYS A 616 7.76 -14.32 34.09
N MET A 617 6.80 -14.34 33.18
CA MET A 617 6.67 -13.31 32.14
C MET A 617 5.99 -12.07 32.72
N ARG A 618 6.68 -10.93 32.69
CA ARG A 618 6.23 -9.63 33.22
C ARG A 618 6.24 -8.58 32.13
N ALA A 619 5.27 -7.67 32.16
CA ALA A 619 5.31 -6.44 31.40
C ALA A 619 6.47 -5.53 31.86
N THR A 620 7.18 -4.92 30.91
CA THR A 620 8.22 -3.93 31.21
C THR A 620 7.62 -2.54 31.42
N PHE A 621 8.31 -1.71 32.19
CA PHE A 621 7.91 -0.34 32.50
C PHE A 621 8.71 0.69 31.69
N PRO A 622 8.17 1.88 31.41
CA PRO A 622 8.97 2.94 30.82
C PRO A 622 10.12 3.35 31.78
N PRO A 623 11.19 3.97 31.26
CA PRO A 623 12.24 4.58 32.09
C PRO A 623 11.64 5.62 33.07
N GLU A 624 12.31 5.88 34.21
CA GLU A 624 11.78 6.70 35.31
C GLU A 624 11.16 8.05 34.86
N GLY A 625 9.97 8.40 35.39
CA GLY A 625 9.31 9.69 35.14
C GLY A 625 7.81 9.62 34.82
N SER A 626 7.29 8.45 34.46
CA SER A 626 5.85 8.22 34.30
C SER A 626 5.46 6.88 34.91
N ALA A 627 4.38 6.85 35.70
CA ALA A 627 3.69 5.62 36.08
C ALA A 627 2.40 5.57 35.25
N PRO A 628 2.47 5.26 33.93
CA PRO A 628 1.27 5.14 33.13
C PRO A 628 0.40 4.02 33.69
N ASP A 629 -0.92 4.19 33.59
CA ASP A 629 -1.88 3.11 33.77
C ASP A 629 -1.64 2.07 32.67
N LEU A 630 -0.74 1.11 32.94
CA LEU A 630 -0.44 0.04 32.02
C LEU A 630 -1.60 -0.95 32.03
N ALA A 631 -2.04 -1.35 30.84
CA ALA A 631 -3.11 -2.31 30.69
C ALA A 631 -2.84 -3.24 29.50
N LEU A 632 -3.46 -4.41 29.55
CA LEU A 632 -3.44 -5.41 28.49
C LEU A 632 -4.87 -5.80 28.13
N ALA A 633 -5.23 -5.71 26.85
CA ALA A 633 -6.46 -6.32 26.37
C ALA A 633 -6.32 -7.85 26.39
N VAL A 634 -7.22 -8.51 27.12
CA VAL A 634 -7.29 -9.97 27.29
C VAL A 634 -8.69 -10.46 26.94
N GLY A 635 -8.85 -11.02 25.74
CA GLY A 635 -10.16 -11.38 25.22
C GLY A 635 -11.03 -10.13 25.09
N VAL A 636 -12.10 -10.03 25.87
CA VAL A 636 -13.03 -8.89 25.85
C VAL A 636 -12.77 -7.85 26.95
N GLN A 637 -11.78 -8.08 27.81
CA GLN A 637 -11.54 -7.26 28.99
C GLN A 637 -10.20 -6.57 28.90
N ARG A 638 -10.12 -5.33 29.39
CA ARG A 638 -8.85 -4.64 29.61
C ARG A 638 -8.41 -4.88 31.05
N GLU A 639 -7.27 -5.55 31.21
CA GLU A 639 -6.70 -5.92 32.50
C GLU A 639 -5.62 -4.91 32.92
N ALA A 640 -5.70 -4.42 34.15
CA ALA A 640 -4.66 -3.54 34.69
C ALA A 640 -3.39 -4.34 35.02
N ILE A 641 -2.25 -3.80 34.61
CA ILE A 641 -0.93 -4.33 34.96
C ILE A 641 -0.49 -3.63 36.24
N ALA A 642 -0.18 -4.40 37.27
CA ALA A 642 0.21 -3.86 38.56
C ALA A 642 1.50 -3.04 38.45
N SER A 643 1.42 -1.76 38.83
CA SER A 643 2.56 -0.83 38.86
C SER A 643 3.25 -0.76 40.24
N SER A 644 2.56 -1.24 41.26
CA SER A 644 3.05 -1.35 42.64
C SER A 644 2.91 -2.79 43.14
N ASP A 645 3.74 -3.13 44.11
CA ASP A 645 3.62 -4.38 44.87
C ASP A 645 2.71 -4.16 46.07
N SER A 646 1.62 -4.93 46.18
CA SER A 646 0.69 -4.83 47.32
C SER A 646 1.28 -5.41 48.61
N ALA A 647 2.32 -6.25 48.51
CA ALA A 647 2.84 -7.09 49.57
C ALA A 647 1.78 -8.05 50.19
N GLU A 648 0.65 -8.27 49.53
CA GLU A 648 -0.35 -9.28 49.91
C GLU A 648 0.03 -10.67 49.37
N SER A 649 0.81 -10.73 48.30
CA SER A 649 1.39 -11.94 47.72
C SER A 649 2.84 -12.15 48.16
N GLU A 650 3.31 -13.40 48.16
CA GLU A 650 4.74 -13.71 48.30
C GLU A 650 5.56 -13.33 47.04
N LEU A 651 4.85 -12.97 45.96
CA LEU A 651 5.44 -12.55 44.69
C LEU A 651 5.43 -11.03 44.59
N ASP A 652 6.51 -10.45 44.04
CA ASP A 652 6.46 -9.07 43.58
C ASP A 652 5.41 -8.97 42.48
N GLU A 653 4.40 -8.14 42.63
CA GLU A 653 3.28 -8.06 41.67
C GLU A 653 3.61 -7.17 40.46
N ARG A 654 4.68 -6.39 40.50
CA ARG A 654 4.97 -5.37 39.48
C ARG A 654 5.17 -6.00 38.10
N GLY A 655 4.36 -5.58 37.14
CA GLY A 655 4.39 -6.08 35.76
C GLY A 655 3.57 -7.35 35.55
N LEU A 656 2.78 -7.78 36.55
CA LEU A 656 1.82 -8.89 36.45
C LEU A 656 0.38 -8.35 36.40
N VAL A 657 -0.55 -9.20 35.95
CA VAL A 657 -1.99 -8.92 36.03
C VAL A 657 -2.55 -9.58 37.29
N LEU A 658 -3.43 -8.88 38.03
CA LEU A 658 -4.07 -9.42 39.23
C LEU A 658 -5.50 -9.88 38.88
N ARG A 659 -5.72 -11.20 38.81
CA ARG A 659 -7.05 -11.79 38.54
C ARG A 659 -7.50 -12.71 39.67
N SER A 660 -8.76 -12.58 40.07
CA SER A 660 -9.45 -13.53 40.98
C SER A 660 -8.66 -13.89 42.25
N GLY A 661 -7.91 -12.93 42.82
CA GLY A 661 -7.17 -13.10 44.07
C GLY A 661 -5.72 -13.56 43.93
N GLY A 662 -5.12 -13.54 42.73
CA GLY A 662 -3.69 -13.81 42.58
C GLY A 662 -3.05 -13.20 41.33
N PRO A 663 -1.72 -13.03 41.34
CA PRO A 663 -0.97 -12.56 40.20
C PRO A 663 -0.95 -13.58 39.06
N GLN A 664 -0.81 -13.10 37.83
CA GLN A 664 -0.76 -13.86 36.58
C GLN A 664 0.29 -13.24 35.65
N HIS A 665 0.89 -14.06 34.79
CA HIS A 665 1.84 -13.59 33.77
C HIS A 665 1.24 -12.50 32.88
N ALA A 666 2.06 -11.56 32.44
CA ALA A 666 1.61 -10.46 31.60
C ALA A 666 2.70 -9.94 30.66
N LEU A 667 2.27 -9.21 29.64
CA LEU A 667 3.09 -8.47 28.69
C LEU A 667 2.42 -7.12 28.39
N THR A 668 3.10 -6.23 27.69
CA THR A 668 2.48 -4.99 27.17
C THR A 668 2.53 -5.02 25.64
N MET A 669 1.42 -4.67 24.99
CA MET A 669 1.38 -4.51 23.54
C MET A 669 2.07 -3.21 23.13
N ASN A 670 2.76 -3.23 22.00
CA ASN A 670 3.34 -2.02 21.41
C ASN A 670 2.29 -1.38 20.53
N LEU A 671 1.86 -0.19 20.93
CA LEU A 671 0.75 0.54 20.33
C LEU A 671 1.26 1.77 19.57
N GLU A 672 2.58 1.91 19.40
CA GLU A 672 3.18 3.03 18.69
C GLU A 672 2.83 3.05 17.20
N ASP A 673 2.75 1.89 16.54
CA ASP A 673 2.14 1.76 15.20
C ASP A 673 1.24 0.52 15.19
N PRO A 674 -0.09 0.67 15.16
CA PRO A 674 -0.99 -0.48 15.22
C PRO A 674 -0.88 -1.40 13.99
N ARG A 675 -0.30 -0.92 12.88
CA ARG A 675 -0.18 -1.66 11.61
C ARG A 675 0.79 -2.84 11.68
N VAL A 676 1.57 -2.97 12.75
CA VAL A 676 2.43 -4.15 12.99
C VAL A 676 1.64 -5.38 13.42
N HIS A 677 0.42 -5.20 13.92
CA HIS A 677 -0.46 -6.27 14.36
C HIS A 677 -1.25 -6.84 13.18
N ILE A 678 -0.57 -7.37 12.16
CA ILE A 678 -1.22 -7.76 10.90
C ILE A 678 -2.12 -9.01 11.00
N ALA A 679 -1.92 -9.83 12.02
CA ALA A 679 -2.65 -11.07 12.20
C ALA A 679 -2.72 -11.48 13.68
N ASN A 680 -3.75 -12.27 14.00
CA ASN A 680 -3.83 -12.98 15.27
C ASN A 680 -2.91 -14.21 15.16
N GLU A 681 -1.85 -14.23 15.94
CA GLU A 681 -0.77 -15.21 15.80
C GLU A 681 -0.48 -15.88 17.14
N THR A 682 -0.10 -17.17 17.07
CA THR A 682 0.34 -17.90 18.26
C THR A 682 1.83 -17.73 18.45
N TRP A 683 2.20 -17.27 19.64
CA TRP A 683 3.56 -17.02 20.05
C TRP A 683 4.04 -18.09 21.03
N ASN A 684 5.26 -18.54 20.81
CA ASN A 684 6.00 -19.39 21.73
C ASN A 684 7.26 -18.66 22.16
N VAL A 685 7.50 -18.62 23.47
CA VAL A 685 8.72 -18.06 24.06
C VAL A 685 9.42 -19.21 24.78
N THR A 686 10.45 -19.79 24.16
CA THR A 686 11.06 -21.06 24.59
C THR A 686 12.47 -20.84 25.15
N TYR A 687 12.73 -21.29 26.38
CA TYR A 687 14.05 -21.20 26.98
C TYR A 687 15.03 -22.14 26.28
N GLU A 688 16.15 -21.59 25.84
CA GLU A 688 17.14 -22.24 24.98
C GLU A 688 16.51 -22.95 23.77
N GLY A 689 15.50 -22.30 23.19
CA GLY A 689 14.80 -22.80 22.01
C GLY A 689 15.72 -22.91 20.78
N VAL A 690 15.38 -23.81 19.88
CA VAL A 690 16.07 -23.96 18.59
C VAL A 690 15.72 -22.79 17.66
N LEU A 691 16.71 -22.21 16.99
CA LEU A 691 16.53 -21.26 15.89
C LEU A 691 16.00 -22.01 14.66
N THR A 692 14.68 -21.99 14.51
CA THR A 692 13.93 -22.94 13.67
C THR A 692 14.27 -22.95 12.17
N SER A 693 14.89 -21.88 11.67
CA SER A 693 15.39 -21.81 10.29
C SER A 693 16.58 -22.74 10.02
N ILE A 694 17.22 -23.32 11.05
CA ILE A 694 18.44 -24.14 10.91
C ILE A 694 18.19 -25.65 11.03
N THR A 695 16.98 -26.08 11.39
CA THR A 695 16.64 -27.49 11.73
C THR A 695 16.94 -28.54 10.64
N ARG A 696 17.37 -28.13 9.44
CA ARG A 696 17.80 -29.02 8.33
C ARG A 696 19.06 -28.55 7.61
N ALA A 697 19.86 -27.66 8.19
CA ALA A 697 21.14 -27.28 7.59
C ALA A 697 22.05 -28.51 7.56
N SER A 698 22.37 -28.96 6.35
CA SER A 698 23.37 -30.00 6.15
C SER A 698 24.73 -29.33 6.12
N VAL A 699 25.55 -29.61 7.14
CA VAL A 699 26.90 -29.06 7.27
C VAL A 699 27.89 -30.18 7.54
N ALA A 700 29.17 -29.97 7.30
CA ALA A 700 30.21 -30.93 7.64
C ALA A 700 31.30 -30.26 8.47
N PHE A 701 31.97 -31.06 9.30
CA PHE A 701 33.22 -30.66 9.92
C PHE A 701 34.31 -30.56 8.86
N ASP A 702 35.02 -29.43 8.82
CA ASP A 702 36.21 -29.28 7.98
C ASP A 702 37.49 -29.68 8.74
N GLU A 703 38.66 -29.52 8.10
CA GLU A 703 39.96 -29.84 8.68
C GLU A 703 40.30 -29.02 9.94
N ASN A 704 39.65 -27.86 10.12
CA ASN A 704 39.82 -27.00 11.29
C ASN A 704 38.77 -27.26 12.38
N LEU A 705 37.89 -28.25 12.17
CA LEU A 705 36.72 -28.59 12.99
C LEU A 705 35.64 -27.50 12.96
N HIS A 706 35.61 -26.68 11.91
CA HIS A 706 34.51 -25.73 11.69
C HIS A 706 33.34 -26.44 11.05
N LEU A 707 32.13 -26.00 11.36
CA LEU A 707 30.91 -26.51 10.74
C LEU A 707 30.56 -25.64 9.53
N ARG A 708 30.76 -26.16 8.31
CA ARG A 708 30.58 -25.43 7.06
C ARG A 708 29.45 -26.01 6.21
N GLY A 709 28.64 -25.15 5.59
CA GLY A 709 27.62 -25.57 4.62
C GLY A 709 27.14 -24.43 3.75
N ALA A 710 27.09 -24.66 2.43
CA ALA A 710 26.74 -23.63 1.44
C ALA A 710 25.33 -23.02 1.64
N ASP A 711 24.40 -23.81 2.18
CA ASP A 711 23.01 -23.39 2.45
C ASP A 711 22.74 -23.07 3.92
N ALA A 712 23.78 -22.97 4.75
CA ALA A 712 23.63 -22.79 6.19
C ALA A 712 23.14 -21.37 6.55
N ARG A 713 23.67 -20.34 5.89
CA ARG A 713 23.23 -18.93 6.01
C ARG A 713 23.05 -18.48 7.45
N PHE A 714 24.06 -18.71 8.30
CA PHE A 714 23.89 -18.61 9.76
C PHE A 714 23.53 -17.19 10.22
N CYS A 715 24.08 -16.14 9.61
CA CYS A 715 23.78 -14.77 10.02
C CYS A 715 22.32 -14.41 9.66
N ARG A 716 21.88 -14.75 8.44
CA ARG A 716 20.47 -14.61 8.02
C ARG A 716 19.47 -15.45 8.80
N ARG A 717 19.95 -16.30 9.71
CA ARG A 717 19.13 -17.13 10.60
C ARG A 717 19.23 -16.70 12.06
N GLY A 718 19.99 -15.64 12.35
CA GLY A 718 20.02 -15.00 13.65
C GLY A 718 20.99 -15.62 14.65
N VAL A 719 22.03 -16.31 14.18
CA VAL A 719 23.05 -16.92 15.05
C VAL A 719 23.91 -15.83 15.69
N GLN A 720 24.06 -15.90 17.02
CA GLN A 720 24.91 -15.00 17.81
C GLN A 720 26.02 -15.81 18.50
N SER A 721 27.26 -15.54 18.09
CA SER A 721 28.46 -16.16 18.64
C SER A 721 28.86 -15.57 19.99
N LEU A 722 29.78 -16.25 20.70
CA LEU A 722 30.41 -15.72 21.92
C LEU A 722 30.98 -14.31 21.71
N THR A 723 31.72 -14.10 20.63
CA THR A 723 32.32 -12.81 20.30
C THR A 723 31.25 -11.73 20.08
N SER A 724 30.17 -12.07 19.35
CA SER A 724 29.06 -11.15 19.08
C SER A 724 28.35 -10.73 20.37
N VAL A 725 28.02 -11.68 21.25
CA VAL A 725 27.33 -11.37 22.51
C VAL A 725 28.22 -10.58 23.47
N LYS A 726 29.52 -10.91 23.54
CA LYS A 726 30.49 -10.13 24.34
C LYS A 726 30.54 -8.68 23.89
N ALA A 727 30.57 -8.43 22.58
CA ALA A 727 30.58 -7.07 22.03
C ALA A 727 29.28 -6.31 22.36
N GLN A 728 28.12 -6.96 22.24
CA GLN A 728 26.82 -6.37 22.61
C GLN A 728 26.76 -6.00 24.10
N LEU A 729 27.23 -6.87 25.01
CA LEU A 729 27.25 -6.60 26.44
C LEU A 729 28.18 -5.42 26.78
N LYS A 730 29.36 -5.35 26.14
CA LYS A 730 30.27 -4.20 26.31
C LYS A 730 29.64 -2.89 25.82
N ALA A 731 28.98 -2.91 24.66
CA ALA A 731 28.27 -1.75 24.13
C ALA A 731 27.12 -1.30 25.07
N ALA A 732 26.48 -2.24 25.78
CA ALA A 732 25.50 -1.95 26.82
C ALA A 732 26.12 -1.47 28.15
N GLY A 733 27.43 -1.24 28.22
CA GLY A 733 28.14 -0.74 29.40
C GLY A 733 28.46 -1.81 30.46
N VAL A 734 28.33 -3.10 30.15
CA VAL A 734 28.71 -4.18 31.07
C VAL A 734 30.24 -4.25 31.19
N PRO A 735 30.80 -4.29 32.41
CA PRO A 735 32.25 -4.40 32.61
C PRO A 735 32.86 -5.62 31.93
N GLU A 736 34.07 -5.51 31.39
CA GLU A 736 34.68 -6.54 30.53
C GLU A 736 34.66 -7.97 31.11
N GLY A 737 35.08 -8.17 32.37
CA GLY A 737 35.09 -9.50 32.98
C GLY A 737 33.69 -10.08 33.22
N GLU A 738 32.70 -9.21 33.48
CA GLU A 738 31.30 -9.62 33.57
C GLU A 738 30.75 -9.95 32.17
N ALA A 739 31.07 -9.13 31.17
CA ALA A 739 30.67 -9.35 29.79
C ALA A 739 31.22 -10.68 29.23
N GLU A 740 32.46 -11.07 29.57
CA GLU A 740 33.02 -12.37 29.23
C GLU A 740 32.22 -13.53 29.83
N THR A 741 32.03 -13.49 31.15
CA THR A 741 31.31 -14.55 31.88
C THR A 741 29.86 -14.68 31.38
N ARG A 742 29.20 -13.56 31.12
CA ARG A 742 27.82 -13.56 30.61
C ARG A 742 27.74 -13.97 29.15
N ALA A 743 28.70 -13.59 28.31
CA ALA A 743 28.74 -14.03 26.92
C ALA A 743 28.85 -15.56 26.83
N GLU A 744 29.63 -16.21 27.69
CA GLU A 744 29.72 -17.68 27.74
C GLU A 744 28.39 -18.37 28.05
N GLN A 745 27.52 -17.70 28.82
CA GLN A 745 26.19 -18.19 29.17
C GLN A 745 25.16 -17.89 28.08
N LEU A 746 25.36 -16.79 27.34
CA LEU A 746 24.37 -16.24 26.40
C LEU A 746 24.66 -16.56 24.93
N ALA A 747 25.87 -17.04 24.61
CA ALA A 747 26.27 -17.44 23.27
C ALA A 747 25.43 -18.63 22.78
N ASP A 748 25.14 -18.64 21.48
CA ASP A 748 24.49 -19.78 20.86
C ASP A 748 25.39 -21.02 20.87
N PHE A 749 24.75 -22.19 20.85
CA PHE A 749 25.44 -23.46 20.73
C PHE A 749 24.79 -24.35 19.67
N ALA A 750 25.60 -25.14 18.99
CA ALA A 750 25.16 -26.14 18.04
C ALA A 750 24.88 -27.47 18.76
N GLN A 751 23.73 -28.07 18.45
CA GLN A 751 23.37 -29.40 18.89
C GLN A 751 23.18 -30.28 17.65
N ILE A 752 23.92 -31.39 17.56
CA ILE A 752 23.80 -32.32 16.44
C ILE A 752 22.46 -33.04 16.54
N THR A 753 21.63 -32.96 15.50
CA THR A 753 20.30 -33.58 15.44
C THR A 753 20.25 -34.78 14.51
N SER A 754 21.24 -34.96 13.63
CA SER A 754 21.33 -36.14 12.76
C SER A 754 21.48 -37.44 13.54
N GLU A 755 20.96 -38.52 12.98
CA GLU A 755 21.24 -39.87 13.46
C GLU A 755 22.71 -40.21 13.21
N LEU A 756 23.24 -41.14 14.01
CA LEU A 756 24.58 -41.68 13.79
C LEU A 756 24.58 -42.54 12.52
N PRO A 757 25.72 -42.65 11.81
CA PRO A 757 25.88 -43.66 10.78
C PRO A 757 25.54 -45.06 11.33
N ASP A 758 24.91 -45.89 10.49
CA ASP A 758 24.57 -47.28 10.84
C ASP A 758 25.80 -48.03 11.40
N GLU A 759 25.58 -48.96 12.33
CA GLU A 759 26.64 -49.73 12.98
C GLU A 759 27.53 -50.48 11.96
N ASP A 760 26.98 -50.89 10.82
CA ASP A 760 27.68 -51.59 9.74
C ASP A 760 28.29 -50.65 8.69
N ALA A 761 28.24 -49.33 8.90
CA ALA A 761 28.84 -48.36 8.01
C ALA A 761 30.35 -48.59 7.88
N THR A 762 30.85 -48.62 6.64
CA THR A 762 32.28 -48.82 6.32
C THR A 762 33.17 -47.82 7.07
N TYR A 763 32.62 -46.64 7.38
CA TYR A 763 33.24 -45.61 8.19
C TYR A 763 33.87 -46.13 9.48
N TRP A 764 33.14 -46.93 10.27
CA TRP A 764 33.60 -47.42 11.57
C TRP A 764 34.82 -48.36 11.48
N THR A 765 35.09 -48.92 10.29
CA THR A 765 36.29 -49.74 10.04
C THR A 765 37.51 -48.91 9.66
N SER A 766 37.31 -47.66 9.25
CA SER A 766 38.36 -46.75 8.77
C SER A 766 38.90 -45.81 9.84
N VAL A 767 38.19 -45.68 10.95
CA VAL A 767 38.55 -44.81 12.08
C VAL A 767 39.26 -45.62 13.16
N ASP A 768 40.21 -45.00 13.86
CA ASP A 768 40.85 -45.63 15.01
C ASP A 768 39.81 -45.83 16.14
N PRO A 769 39.49 -47.09 16.52
CA PRO A 769 38.52 -47.37 17.57
C PRO A 769 38.95 -46.85 18.96
N ALA A 770 40.22 -46.46 19.13
CA ALA A 770 40.69 -45.77 20.33
C ALA A 770 40.27 -44.30 20.39
N VAL A 771 39.92 -43.68 19.25
CA VAL A 771 39.45 -42.29 19.15
C VAL A 771 37.93 -42.23 19.25
N CYS A 772 37.21 -42.98 18.42
CA CYS A 772 35.77 -43.16 18.54
C CYS A 772 35.31 -44.49 17.93
N SER A 773 34.16 -44.98 18.38
CA SER A 773 33.52 -46.20 17.89
C SER A 773 32.00 -46.01 17.89
N PHE A 774 31.27 -46.87 17.17
CA PHE A 774 29.81 -46.82 17.18
C PHE A 774 29.25 -46.86 18.61
N ASP A 775 29.75 -47.74 19.48
CA ASP A 775 29.30 -47.85 20.87
C ASP A 775 29.54 -46.58 21.69
N THR A 776 30.73 -45.96 21.56
CA THR A 776 31.04 -44.73 22.30
C THR A 776 30.27 -43.54 21.77
N CYS A 777 30.10 -43.46 20.45
CA CYS A 777 29.27 -42.44 19.81
C CYS A 777 27.79 -42.60 20.15
N ASN A 778 27.24 -43.81 20.13
CA ASN A 778 25.84 -44.09 20.46
C ASN A 778 25.55 -43.87 21.95
N ALA A 779 26.51 -44.17 22.83
CA ALA A 779 26.37 -43.86 24.26
C ALA A 779 26.22 -42.34 24.52
N LYS A 780 26.82 -41.49 23.67
CA LYS A 780 26.85 -40.04 23.84
C LYS A 780 25.83 -39.28 23.00
N TYR A 781 25.71 -39.65 21.72
CA TYR A 781 24.85 -39.03 20.72
C TYR A 781 23.66 -39.91 20.30
N GLY A 782 23.30 -40.91 21.10
CA GLY A 782 22.20 -41.83 20.81
C GLY A 782 20.84 -41.16 20.55
N SER A 783 19.77 -41.94 20.62
CA SER A 783 18.45 -41.54 20.10
C SER A 783 17.79 -40.34 20.79
N VAL A 784 18.24 -39.93 21.99
CA VAL A 784 17.67 -38.78 22.72
C VAL A 784 18.42 -37.51 22.34
N ILE A 785 17.91 -36.79 21.35
CA ILE A 785 18.55 -35.57 20.81
C ILE A 785 18.76 -34.51 21.91
N THR A 786 17.81 -34.34 22.83
CA THR A 786 17.85 -33.29 23.86
C THR A 786 18.94 -33.49 24.91
N SER A 787 19.46 -34.71 25.10
CA SER A 787 20.57 -34.98 26.02
C SER A 787 21.94 -34.90 25.35
N ARG A 788 22.00 -34.58 24.05
CA ARG A 788 23.27 -34.51 23.33
C ARG A 788 24.09 -33.31 23.78
N PRO A 789 25.43 -33.44 23.84
CA PRO A 789 26.33 -32.35 24.19
C PRO A 789 26.11 -31.09 23.34
N ALA A 790 26.22 -29.94 23.99
CA ALA A 790 26.19 -28.64 23.34
C ALA A 790 27.59 -28.27 22.84
N LEU A 791 27.71 -27.88 21.57
CA LEU A 791 28.95 -27.41 20.97
C LEU A 791 28.91 -25.87 20.92
N ARG A 792 29.67 -25.21 21.80
CA ARG A 792 29.65 -23.73 21.89
C ARG A 792 30.20 -23.09 20.63
N ILE A 793 29.53 -22.03 20.16
CA ILE A 793 29.94 -21.26 18.99
C ILE A 793 30.79 -20.07 19.45
N VAL A 794 32.07 -20.08 19.11
CA VAL A 794 33.02 -19.00 19.43
C VAL A 794 32.82 -17.84 18.47
N GLU A 795 32.74 -18.14 17.17
CA GLU A 795 32.47 -17.18 16.11
C GLU A 795 31.51 -17.77 15.07
N ALA A 796 30.67 -16.92 14.48
CA ALA A 796 29.72 -17.32 13.46
C ALA A 796 29.90 -16.45 12.20
N TYR A 797 29.84 -17.11 11.04
CA TYR A 797 29.91 -16.50 9.72
C TYR A 797 28.70 -16.91 8.89
N GLU A 798 28.43 -16.23 7.77
CA GLU A 798 27.30 -16.59 6.91
C GLU A 798 27.37 -18.05 6.40
N ASP A 799 28.57 -18.57 6.13
CA ASP A 799 28.80 -19.89 5.53
C ASP A 799 29.34 -20.97 6.49
N HIS A 800 29.85 -20.60 7.68
CA HIS A 800 30.42 -21.54 8.64
C HIS A 800 30.33 -21.09 10.11
N LEU A 801 30.53 -22.03 11.04
CA LEU A 801 30.65 -21.78 12.48
C LEU A 801 32.01 -22.23 13.00
N GLU A 802 32.65 -21.40 13.81
CA GLU A 802 33.81 -21.75 14.59
C GLU A 802 33.36 -22.21 15.98
N LEU A 803 33.76 -23.43 16.35
CA LEU A 803 33.39 -24.05 17.62
C LEU A 803 34.53 -23.95 18.63
N GLU A 804 34.18 -23.94 19.92
CA GLU A 804 35.15 -24.00 21.00
C GLU A 804 35.89 -25.35 20.97
N ARG A 805 37.20 -25.30 20.69
CA ARG A 805 38.04 -26.50 20.59
C ARG A 805 38.13 -27.20 21.94
N THR A 806 37.39 -28.30 22.04
CA THR A 806 37.29 -29.16 23.20
C THR A 806 37.36 -30.61 22.72
N ASP A 807 37.70 -31.53 23.63
CA ASP A 807 37.62 -32.98 23.37
C ASP A 807 36.23 -33.37 22.86
N GLU A 808 35.19 -32.61 23.20
CA GLU A 808 33.82 -32.79 22.72
C GLU A 808 33.68 -32.57 21.21
N VAL A 809 34.26 -31.50 20.66
CA VAL A 809 34.16 -31.19 19.22
C VAL A 809 34.96 -32.18 18.39
N GLU A 810 36.16 -32.54 18.86
CA GLU A 810 36.98 -33.58 18.21
C GLU A 810 36.25 -34.93 18.20
N PHE A 811 35.64 -35.29 19.32
CA PHE A 811 34.83 -36.50 19.44
C PHE A 811 33.57 -36.45 18.55
N ALA A 812 32.90 -35.29 18.46
CA ALA A 812 31.77 -35.09 17.56
C ALA A 812 32.16 -35.28 16.09
N ALA A 813 33.25 -34.66 15.65
CA ALA A 813 33.75 -34.80 14.29
C ALA A 813 34.11 -36.26 13.95
N CYS A 814 34.60 -37.01 14.94
CA CYS A 814 34.84 -38.45 14.83
C CYS A 814 33.52 -39.27 14.82
N CYS A 815 32.46 -38.85 15.50
CA CYS A 815 31.19 -39.58 15.43
C CYS A 815 30.43 -39.33 14.11
N PHE A 816 30.74 -38.24 13.41
CA PHE A 816 29.99 -37.79 12.24
C PHE A 816 30.90 -37.31 11.09
N ALA A 817 31.49 -38.24 10.35
CA ALA A 817 32.37 -37.92 9.21
C ALA A 817 31.68 -37.41 7.93
N GLY A 818 30.36 -37.28 7.94
CA GLY A 818 29.57 -36.83 6.78
C GLY A 818 28.87 -35.50 7.03
N SER A 819 27.90 -35.20 6.19
CA SER A 819 26.98 -34.09 6.45
C SER A 819 26.11 -34.41 7.67
N VAL A 820 26.12 -33.53 8.66
CA VAL A 820 25.24 -33.57 9.84
C VAL A 820 24.10 -32.58 9.72
N GLN A 821 23.00 -32.90 10.39
CA GLN A 821 21.94 -31.94 10.68
C GLN A 821 22.21 -31.33 12.04
N LEU A 822 21.99 -30.02 12.14
CA LEU A 822 22.18 -29.26 13.37
C LEU A 822 20.92 -28.52 13.78
N GLY A 823 20.71 -28.41 15.08
CA GLY A 823 19.89 -27.37 15.68
C GLY A 823 20.79 -26.36 16.38
N ILE A 824 20.71 -25.08 16.01
CA ILE A 824 21.35 -24.02 16.80
C ILE A 824 20.38 -23.56 17.87
N ARG A 825 20.84 -23.47 19.11
CA ARG A 825 20.02 -23.11 20.26
C ARG A 825 20.60 -21.86 20.91
N ALA A 826 19.73 -21.02 21.43
CA ALA A 826 20.14 -19.87 22.21
C ALA A 826 20.68 -20.33 23.57
N GLY A 827 21.86 -19.86 23.99
CA GLY A 827 22.36 -20.11 25.35
C GLY A 827 21.70 -19.17 26.34
N GLY A 828 21.19 -19.66 27.47
CA GLY A 828 20.74 -18.81 28.59
C GLY A 828 19.63 -17.79 28.29
N GLN A 829 18.97 -17.90 27.14
CA GLN A 829 18.00 -16.95 26.61
C GLN A 829 16.69 -17.63 26.24
N TRP A 830 15.61 -16.86 26.21
CA TRP A 830 14.33 -17.27 25.65
C TRP A 830 14.22 -16.83 24.20
N VAL A 831 13.84 -17.77 23.33
CA VAL A 831 13.58 -17.54 21.90
C VAL A 831 12.10 -17.25 21.70
N VAL A 832 11.78 -16.05 21.24
CA VAL A 832 10.44 -15.57 20.91
C VAL A 832 10.15 -15.84 19.45
N ARG A 833 9.08 -16.60 19.18
CA ARG A 833 8.70 -16.98 17.82
C ARG A 833 7.20 -16.92 17.63
N SER A 834 6.80 -16.40 16.48
CA SER A 834 5.43 -16.50 15.96
C SER A 834 5.27 -17.64 14.96
N ASN A 835 4.05 -18.16 14.83
CA ASN A 835 3.66 -19.03 13.72
C ASN A 835 3.57 -18.32 12.37
N GLY A 836 3.27 -17.02 12.34
CA GLY A 836 3.19 -16.20 11.12
C GLY A 836 4.50 -15.44 10.86
N ALA A 837 4.84 -14.48 11.73
CA ALA A 837 6.06 -13.67 11.57
C ALA A 837 7.39 -14.45 11.74
N GLY A 838 7.37 -15.66 12.33
CA GLY A 838 8.56 -16.46 12.53
C GLY A 838 9.46 -15.97 13.68
N PHE A 839 10.79 -16.16 13.53
CA PHE A 839 11.80 -15.68 14.47
C PHE A 839 12.37 -14.35 13.95
N LEU A 840 12.04 -13.25 14.61
CA LEU A 840 12.50 -11.92 14.25
C LEU A 840 13.94 -11.73 14.75
N HIS A 841 14.86 -11.37 13.87
CA HIS A 841 16.23 -11.01 14.24
C HIS A 841 16.77 -9.94 13.28
N HIS A 842 17.76 -9.19 13.74
CA HIS A 842 18.49 -8.21 12.94
C HIS A 842 19.97 -8.55 12.82
N VAL A 843 20.35 -9.81 13.06
CA VAL A 843 21.69 -10.29 12.74
C VAL A 843 21.88 -10.31 11.22
N ILE A 844 22.95 -9.67 10.75
CA ILE A 844 23.38 -9.67 9.35
C ILE A 844 24.82 -10.16 9.24
N ALA A 845 25.20 -10.58 8.03
CA ALA A 845 26.58 -10.89 7.73
C ALA A 845 27.36 -9.61 7.47
N ASP A 846 28.48 -9.45 8.15
CA ASP A 846 29.39 -8.34 7.94
C ASP A 846 29.92 -8.32 6.49
N PRO A 847 29.86 -7.18 5.78
CA PRO A 847 30.23 -7.13 4.37
C PRO A 847 31.72 -7.43 4.11
N GLU A 848 32.62 -7.13 5.05
CA GLU A 848 34.05 -7.34 4.88
C GLU A 848 34.46 -8.77 5.23
N GLY A 849 34.01 -9.25 6.40
CA GLY A 849 34.46 -10.53 6.94
C GLY A 849 33.42 -11.65 6.96
N GLY A 850 32.15 -11.36 6.67
CA GLY A 850 31.05 -12.33 6.72
C GLY A 850 30.60 -12.70 8.14
N TYR A 851 31.12 -12.03 9.17
CA TYR A 851 30.82 -12.27 10.58
C TYR A 851 29.34 -11.98 10.91
N CYS A 852 28.73 -12.79 11.76
CA CYS A 852 27.36 -12.54 12.21
C CYS A 852 27.32 -11.51 13.34
N ARG A 853 26.75 -10.34 13.06
CA ARG A 853 26.60 -9.23 14.01
C ARG A 853 25.19 -8.64 13.91
N ASN A 854 24.72 -8.01 14.99
CA ASN A 854 23.50 -7.21 14.91
C ASN A 854 23.70 -6.07 13.91
N SER A 855 22.68 -5.76 13.12
CA SER A 855 22.69 -4.61 12.22
C SER A 855 22.80 -3.31 13.02
N CYS A 856 23.63 -2.37 12.56
CA CYS A 856 23.67 -1.00 13.07
C CYS A 856 22.43 -0.18 12.64
N ASP A 857 21.61 -0.72 11.72
CA ASP A 857 20.37 -0.09 11.29
C ASP A 857 19.33 -0.11 12.42
N THR A 858 19.13 1.06 13.04
CA THR A 858 18.21 1.24 14.16
C THR A 858 16.77 0.86 13.82
N ARG A 859 16.38 0.87 12.54
CA ARG A 859 15.06 0.40 12.08
C ARG A 859 14.85 -1.07 12.41
N LEU A 860 15.91 -1.86 12.28
CA LEU A 860 15.85 -3.30 12.51
C LEU A 860 16.05 -3.65 13.99
N SER A 861 16.36 -2.69 14.87
CA SER A 861 16.60 -2.93 16.29
C SER A 861 15.43 -3.67 16.98
N ARG A 862 14.20 -3.41 16.54
CA ARG A 862 12.99 -4.08 17.04
C ARG A 862 12.77 -5.47 16.44
N PHE A 863 13.49 -5.89 15.41
CA PHE A 863 13.56 -7.32 15.05
C PHE A 863 14.42 -8.06 16.07
N ASN A 864 13.90 -8.16 17.28
CA ASN A 864 14.47 -8.92 18.37
C ASN A 864 13.57 -10.13 18.63
N GLY A 865 14.19 -11.29 18.75
CA GLY A 865 13.53 -12.55 19.05
C GLY A 865 14.12 -13.20 20.31
N ARG A 866 14.95 -12.49 21.07
CA ARG A 866 15.70 -13.03 22.20
C ARG A 866 15.44 -12.24 23.48
N VAL A 867 15.16 -12.95 24.56
CA VAL A 867 15.01 -12.37 25.91
C VAL A 867 16.03 -12.98 26.84
N VAL A 868 16.85 -12.17 27.48
CA VAL A 868 17.76 -12.64 28.52
C VAL A 868 16.95 -12.94 29.78
N HIS A 869 17.12 -14.14 30.32
CA HIS A 869 16.50 -14.48 31.59
C HIS A 869 17.17 -13.72 32.75
N THR A 870 16.37 -13.08 33.61
CA THR A 870 16.87 -12.39 34.80
C THR A 870 16.53 -13.19 36.06
N PRO A 871 17.52 -13.76 36.79
CA PRO A 871 17.24 -14.55 38.00
C PRO A 871 16.59 -13.73 39.13
N ARG A 872 16.83 -12.41 39.14
CA ARG A 872 16.23 -11.49 40.10
C ARG A 872 14.78 -11.25 39.73
N ASP A 873 13.87 -11.51 40.67
CA ASP A 873 12.47 -11.17 40.50
C ASP A 873 12.21 -9.69 40.79
N GLY A 874 11.22 -9.12 40.08
CA GLY A 874 10.71 -7.77 40.32
C GLY A 874 10.59 -6.90 39.08
N ARG A 875 10.53 -5.58 39.31
CA ARG A 875 10.34 -4.57 38.26
C ARG A 875 11.48 -4.58 37.24
N VAL A 876 11.13 -4.57 35.96
CA VAL A 876 12.06 -4.40 34.82
C VAL A 876 11.60 -3.21 33.99
N THR A 877 12.53 -2.31 33.67
CA THR A 877 12.29 -1.14 32.81
C THR A 877 12.79 -1.39 31.38
N ASP A 878 12.17 -0.73 30.42
CA ASP A 878 12.62 -0.68 29.03
C ASP A 878 14.08 -0.19 29.01
N GLY A 879 14.96 -0.96 28.37
CA GLY A 879 16.42 -0.71 28.34
C GLY A 879 17.22 -1.55 29.33
N ASP A 880 16.60 -2.20 30.32
CA ASP A 880 17.30 -3.18 31.16
C ASP A 880 17.73 -4.40 30.32
N VAL A 881 18.83 -5.06 30.71
CA VAL A 881 19.39 -6.21 29.96
C VAL A 881 18.39 -7.37 29.80
N GLY A 882 17.41 -7.50 30.69
CA GLY A 882 16.34 -8.52 30.63
C GLY A 882 15.06 -8.05 29.94
N ALA A 883 14.99 -6.80 29.50
CA ALA A 883 13.83 -6.26 28.80
C ALA A 883 13.85 -6.71 27.34
N PHE A 884 12.71 -7.20 26.87
CA PHE A 884 12.47 -7.54 25.49
C PHE A 884 11.48 -6.56 24.88
N ILE A 885 11.80 -6.10 23.67
CA ILE A 885 10.94 -5.23 22.87
C ILE A 885 11.06 -5.72 21.42
N ASN A 886 9.93 -6.04 20.79
CA ASN A 886 9.84 -6.23 19.34
C ASN A 886 8.81 -5.25 18.74
N PRO A 887 8.34 -5.34 17.49
CA PRO A 887 7.34 -4.38 17.01
C PRO A 887 5.96 -4.59 17.65
N MET A 888 5.63 -5.81 18.11
CA MET A 888 4.30 -6.18 18.58
C MET A 888 4.11 -6.03 20.09
N PHE A 889 5.10 -6.36 20.90
CA PHE A 889 4.96 -6.34 22.36
C PHE A 889 6.32 -6.24 23.06
N ARG A 890 6.23 -6.02 24.37
CA ARG A 890 7.36 -5.96 25.29
C ARG A 890 7.08 -6.72 26.58
N PHE A 891 8.10 -7.38 27.10
CA PHE A 891 8.05 -8.12 28.36
C PHE A 891 9.47 -8.41 28.88
N ALA A 892 9.58 -9.00 30.06
CA ALA A 892 10.80 -9.58 30.60
C ALA A 892 10.48 -10.95 31.21
N VAL A 893 11.48 -11.82 31.33
CA VAL A 893 11.33 -13.09 32.06
C VAL A 893 12.20 -13.10 33.31
N THR A 894 11.58 -13.05 34.48
CA THR A 894 12.24 -12.90 35.77
C THR A 894 12.01 -14.06 36.72
N GLY A 895 12.92 -14.26 37.68
CA GLY A 895 12.78 -15.22 38.78
C GLY A 895 12.79 -16.68 38.35
N GLY A 896 12.86 -17.60 39.32
CA GLY A 896 12.94 -19.03 39.04
C GLY A 896 14.18 -19.45 38.24
N VAL A 897 14.39 -20.75 38.10
CA VAL A 897 15.45 -21.29 37.24
C VAL A 897 14.76 -22.03 36.09
N PRO A 898 14.82 -21.51 34.86
CA PRO A 898 14.20 -22.18 33.72
C PRO A 898 14.94 -23.45 33.35
N GLU A 899 14.19 -24.46 32.94
CA GLU A 899 14.73 -25.66 32.30
C GLU A 899 14.69 -25.51 30.78
N GLN A 900 15.63 -26.15 30.10
CA GLN A 900 15.66 -26.20 28.65
C GLN A 900 14.31 -26.70 28.09
N ASP A 901 13.82 -26.05 27.03
CA ASP A 901 12.52 -26.29 26.38
C ASP A 901 11.27 -25.93 27.21
N MET A 902 11.42 -25.28 28.37
CA MET A 902 10.31 -24.55 28.98
C MET A 902 9.79 -23.48 28.03
N GLN A 903 8.48 -23.26 28.01
CA GLN A 903 7.87 -22.34 27.05
C GLN A 903 6.69 -21.57 27.64
N PHE A 904 6.64 -20.26 27.38
CA PHE A 904 5.38 -19.52 27.47
C PHE A 904 4.63 -19.61 26.14
N ARG A 905 3.31 -19.75 26.21
CA ARG A 905 2.43 -19.72 25.04
C ARG A 905 1.29 -18.72 25.23
N PHE A 906 1.01 -17.96 24.18
CA PHE A 906 -0.16 -17.08 24.08
C PHE A 906 -0.50 -16.82 22.61
N THR A 907 -1.70 -16.30 22.35
CA THR A 907 -2.14 -15.90 21.01
C THR A 907 -2.51 -14.44 21.03
N THR A 908 -1.98 -13.65 20.09
CA THR A 908 -2.35 -12.24 19.95
C THR A 908 -3.77 -12.10 19.38
N GLN A 909 -4.39 -10.96 19.64
CA GLN A 909 -5.68 -10.56 19.08
C GLN A 909 -5.65 -9.10 18.62
N GLY A 910 -6.73 -8.65 17.98
CA GLY A 910 -6.91 -7.25 17.61
C GLY A 910 -6.06 -6.85 16.40
N ALA A 911 -6.01 -7.72 15.38
CA ALA A 911 -5.25 -7.45 14.18
C ALA A 911 -5.73 -6.18 13.46
N PHE A 912 -4.79 -5.35 13.02
CA PHE A 912 -5.04 -4.19 12.17
C PHE A 912 -5.53 -4.66 10.81
N THR A 913 -6.71 -4.21 10.42
CA THR A 913 -7.27 -4.49 9.10
C THR A 913 -7.26 -3.19 8.29
N PRO A 914 -6.45 -3.10 7.22
CA PRO A 914 -6.45 -1.92 6.36
C PRO A 914 -7.79 -1.79 5.64
N LEU A 915 -8.28 -0.55 5.51
CA LEU A 915 -9.46 -0.26 4.71
C LEU A 915 -9.14 -0.49 3.24
N ALA A 916 -9.63 -1.61 2.73
CA ALA A 916 -9.55 -1.98 1.33
C ALA A 916 -10.94 -2.33 0.81
N LEU A 917 -11.25 -1.86 -0.38
CA LEU A 917 -12.45 -2.25 -1.12
C LEU A 917 -12.13 -3.47 -1.95
N ASP A 918 -12.79 -4.59 -1.69
CA ASP A 918 -12.72 -5.73 -2.59
C ASP A 918 -13.71 -5.53 -3.75
N LEU A 919 -13.21 -5.38 -4.97
CA LEU A 919 -14.07 -5.28 -6.14
C LEU A 919 -14.65 -6.65 -6.52
N ALA A 920 -14.05 -7.75 -6.04
CA ALA A 920 -14.42 -9.13 -6.37
C ALA A 920 -15.51 -9.69 -5.46
N ASP A 921 -15.74 -9.13 -4.26
CA ASP A 921 -16.84 -9.53 -3.35
C ASP A 921 -18.24 -9.41 -4.00
N ILE A 922 -18.32 -8.75 -5.17
CA ILE A 922 -19.54 -8.55 -5.95
C ILE A 922 -19.57 -9.45 -7.20
N SER A 923 -18.51 -10.22 -7.44
CA SER A 923 -18.37 -11.16 -8.55
C SER A 923 -17.97 -12.54 -8.06
N ASP A 924 -18.92 -13.47 -8.00
CA ASP A 924 -18.69 -14.86 -7.56
C ASP A 924 -17.69 -15.67 -8.42
N THR A 925 -17.09 -15.11 -9.49
CA THR A 925 -16.43 -15.91 -10.54
C THR A 925 -15.27 -15.27 -11.32
N ALA A 926 -14.90 -13.99 -11.15
CA ALA A 926 -13.96 -13.33 -12.07
C ALA A 926 -12.66 -12.86 -11.40
N GLU A 927 -11.53 -13.19 -12.04
CA GLU A 927 -10.23 -12.60 -11.76
C GLU A 927 -10.23 -11.14 -12.22
N LEU A 928 -10.23 -10.20 -11.29
CA LEU A 928 -10.20 -8.76 -11.59
C LEU A 928 -8.79 -8.27 -11.87
N GLN A 929 -8.65 -7.44 -12.88
CA GLN A 929 -7.41 -6.77 -13.28
C GLN A 929 -7.67 -5.29 -13.51
N PRO A 930 -7.83 -4.48 -12.43
CA PRO A 930 -8.01 -3.03 -12.55
C PRO A 930 -6.95 -2.42 -13.48
N GLN A 931 -7.33 -1.54 -14.41
CA GLN A 931 -6.40 -0.91 -15.36
C GLN A 931 -6.18 0.56 -15.04
N ALA A 932 -7.24 1.26 -14.68
CA ALA A 932 -7.19 2.67 -14.32
C ALA A 932 -8.24 3.04 -13.27
N ILE A 933 -7.91 4.02 -12.44
CA ILE A 933 -8.81 4.64 -11.47
C ILE A 933 -8.82 6.16 -11.64
N GLN A 934 -10.00 6.78 -11.63
CA GLN A 934 -10.12 8.23 -11.72
C GLN A 934 -11.38 8.76 -11.04
N LEU A 935 -11.32 10.01 -10.57
CA LEU A 935 -12.46 10.70 -9.99
C LEU A 935 -13.41 11.15 -11.10
N VAL A 936 -14.71 10.97 -10.89
CA VAL A 936 -15.78 11.50 -11.73
C VAL A 936 -16.30 12.78 -11.07
N PRO A 937 -15.94 13.99 -11.50
CA PRO A 937 -16.25 15.22 -10.75
C PRO A 937 -17.75 15.47 -10.56
N ALA A 938 -18.58 15.08 -11.52
CA ALA A 938 -20.04 15.24 -11.50
C ALA A 938 -20.68 14.59 -10.26
N THR A 939 -20.20 13.39 -9.91
CA THR A 939 -20.73 12.61 -8.81
C THR A 939 -19.79 12.67 -7.60
N GLY A 940 -18.48 12.78 -7.79
CA GLY A 940 -17.50 12.53 -6.75
C GLY A 940 -17.31 11.04 -6.45
N GLN A 941 -17.73 10.18 -7.36
CA GLN A 941 -17.42 8.74 -7.35
C GLN A 941 -16.08 8.47 -8.03
N LEU A 942 -15.47 7.33 -7.72
CA LEU A 942 -14.30 6.84 -8.43
C LEU A 942 -14.72 5.82 -9.47
N ALA A 943 -14.30 6.03 -10.71
CA ALA A 943 -14.43 5.07 -11.77
C ALA A 943 -13.19 4.17 -11.81
N VAL A 944 -13.39 2.86 -11.72
CA VAL A 944 -12.35 1.84 -11.90
C VAL A 944 -12.67 1.03 -13.14
N THR A 945 -11.75 1.03 -14.09
CA THR A 945 -11.83 0.21 -15.31
C THR A 945 -11.11 -1.10 -15.09
N ASP A 946 -11.65 -2.18 -15.65
CA ASP A 946 -11.11 -3.52 -15.48
C ASP A 946 -10.74 -4.14 -16.84
N GLY A 947 -9.49 -4.59 -16.92
CA GLY A 947 -8.91 -5.17 -18.13
C GLY A 947 -9.27 -6.63 -18.34
N SER A 948 -9.96 -7.23 -17.36
CA SER A 948 -10.55 -8.55 -17.52
C SER A 948 -11.92 -8.43 -18.20
N VAL A 949 -12.96 -8.82 -17.48
CA VAL A 949 -14.30 -9.10 -17.99
C VAL A 949 -15.35 -8.15 -17.43
N GLN A 950 -14.96 -7.31 -16.48
CA GLN A 950 -15.91 -6.68 -15.56
C GLN A 950 -16.09 -5.18 -15.83
N GLY A 951 -15.43 -4.65 -16.87
CA GLY A 951 -15.73 -3.42 -17.59
C GLY A 951 -15.43 -2.13 -16.81
N LEU A 952 -16.45 -1.61 -16.14
CA LEU A 952 -16.40 -0.35 -15.38
C LEU A 952 -17.15 -0.47 -14.04
N PHE A 953 -16.48 -0.08 -12.96
CA PHE A 953 -17.02 0.02 -11.60
C PHE A 953 -17.10 1.47 -11.16
N LEU A 954 -18.16 1.84 -10.44
CA LEU A 954 -18.26 3.13 -9.75
C LEU A 954 -18.25 2.93 -8.24
N LEU A 955 -17.29 3.55 -7.56
CA LEU A 955 -17.12 3.49 -6.12
C LEU A 955 -17.64 4.77 -5.48
N SER A 956 -18.47 4.62 -4.45
CA SER A 956 -18.83 5.74 -3.57
C SER A 956 -17.63 6.10 -2.71
N SER A 957 -17.10 7.31 -2.88
CA SER A 957 -16.17 7.89 -1.92
C SER A 957 -16.82 8.22 -0.57
N ARG A 958 -18.16 8.11 -0.46
CA ARG A 958 -18.94 8.43 0.76
C ARG A 958 -19.03 7.27 1.70
N ASP A 959 -19.46 6.15 1.15
CA ASP A 959 -19.82 4.98 1.92
C ASP A 959 -18.74 3.92 1.83
N VAL A 960 -17.71 4.15 0.99
CA VAL A 960 -16.61 3.22 0.74
C VAL A 960 -17.22 1.88 0.31
N THR A 961 -17.97 1.93 -0.79
CA THR A 961 -18.66 0.77 -1.37
C THR A 961 -18.71 0.91 -2.89
N VAL A 962 -18.83 -0.22 -3.58
CA VAL A 962 -19.17 -0.23 -5.01
C VAL A 962 -20.65 0.10 -5.14
N THR A 963 -20.96 1.11 -5.95
CA THR A 963 -22.33 1.59 -6.16
C THR A 963 -22.97 1.05 -7.42
N ARG A 964 -22.19 0.94 -8.51
CA ARG A 964 -22.67 0.53 -9.82
C ARG A 964 -21.59 -0.21 -10.56
N ARG A 965 -22.05 -1.00 -11.53
CA ARG A 965 -21.21 -1.84 -12.36
C ARG A 965 -21.79 -1.97 -13.76
N TYR A 966 -20.91 -1.92 -14.75
CA TYR A 966 -21.25 -2.04 -16.15
C TYR A 966 -20.40 -3.17 -16.78
N ARG A 967 -21.05 -4.12 -17.45
CA ARG A 967 -20.43 -5.33 -18.04
C ARG A 967 -20.74 -5.43 -19.53
#